data_AF-A0A063BVA8-F1
#
_entry.id   AF-A0A063BVA8-F1
#
_cell.length_a   1.000
_cell.length_b   1.000
_cell.length_c   1.000
_cell.angle_alpha   90.00
_cell.angle_beta   90.00
_cell.angle_gamma   90.00
#
_symmetry.space_group_name_H-M   'P 1'
#
loop_
_entity.id
_entity.type
_entity.pdbx_description
1 polymer ?
#
loop_
_entity_poly.entity_id
_entity_poly.type
_entity_poly.pdbx_seq_one_letter_code
_entity_poly.pdbx_strand_id
1 'polypeptide(L)'
;MTPQEVGLLLRQNGRDASPSHAGDSSEASDVARPKRTELLAGVLGTCEHLRSTDSEQLDLVAEKLADGSRDVSWRLPYGDSGILDFFIALLSQGPLGPKLHIHALRLIGNSCADTDENRARVVDKEQLLAIIPHLKNESLIPFHIPVIYNILVDYDPAQILASKSGFSKELVTILSLPNISEYAVFVPYICKILALLVSQQGEPAVADPDTVGVLLGLAAQPVAKADVECFISLLGVAVAYLACEDFQTRLVSDNQVPLFLDAFHHLHAGLDIKDVGDDDLIAQIKKLRSSLLSTLADISGHDSFIKTYPLSDIVPQSLVVWARSNNPFLQAAACLALGNISRSDEASLALVESCKVHEPLVKLLADPAVTDGQLLHAACSFLKNLAIPPRNKPRLGDLLRLPCVPRLYSLDTTPQVQFAAVSLTRLLLLNCPPNARELCTPVELTAPHTGVGDIISLFGRSDAESTKLEAARCVAGICRILHSTPISEVLTQSYSTTGAFETMSDEDRRTDFYRRHPVHDALRFLITQDKWPSLRSEAWFILALMSRSKDGARIVLSILKDRVADGTLIETVTGQKPESMQTGTGSDHVSGHAADLTGTLPLETQQTDPKQRAPPLSKADGENALVLCTELLKVAESEMTPERSAMLQDLIKQGTRRIAANQAIADP
;
A
#
# COMPACT_ATOMS: atom_id res chain seq x y z
N MET A 1 -37.10 30.04 -43.93
CA MET A 1 -36.44 31.27 -43.41
C MET A 1 -35.05 31.37 -44.00
N THR A 2 -34.54 32.58 -44.23
CA THR A 2 -33.14 32.80 -44.63
C THR A 2 -32.18 32.59 -43.44
N PRO A 3 -30.89 32.27 -43.67
CA PRO A 3 -29.92 32.17 -42.57
C PRO A 3 -29.85 33.44 -41.69
N GLN A 4 -30.00 34.62 -42.29
CA GLN A 4 -30.00 35.90 -41.58
C GLN A 4 -31.21 36.04 -40.66
N GLU A 5 -32.40 35.60 -41.11
CA GLU A 5 -33.62 35.57 -40.29
C GLU A 5 -33.47 34.64 -39.09
N VAL A 6 -32.88 33.45 -39.29
CA VAL A 6 -32.61 32.50 -38.19
C VAL A 6 -31.68 33.13 -37.16
N GLY A 7 -30.56 33.74 -37.59
CA GLY A 7 -29.63 34.42 -36.68
C GLY A 7 -30.24 35.65 -35.99
N LEU A 8 -31.21 36.32 -36.59
CA LEU A 8 -31.92 37.45 -35.99
C LEU A 8 -32.95 36.96 -34.95
N LEU A 9 -33.69 35.89 -35.25
CA LEU A 9 -34.62 35.24 -34.33
C LEU A 9 -33.92 34.80 -33.04
N LEU A 10 -32.78 34.12 -33.16
CA LEU A 10 -32.02 33.59 -32.01
C LEU A 10 -31.50 34.72 -31.11
N ARG A 11 -31.01 35.81 -31.71
CA ARG A 11 -30.53 36.99 -30.95
C ARG A 11 -31.66 37.75 -30.27
N GLN A 12 -32.81 37.90 -30.92
CA GLN A 12 -33.94 38.67 -30.38
C GLN A 12 -34.69 37.95 -29.25
N ASN A 13 -34.55 36.63 -29.12
CA ASN A 13 -35.29 35.85 -28.13
C ASN A 13 -34.37 35.09 -27.15
N GLY A 14 -33.04 35.30 -27.24
CA GLY A 14 -32.05 34.80 -26.29
C GLY A 14 -32.03 35.58 -24.97
N ARG A 15 -31.10 35.26 -24.07
CA ARG A 15 -30.96 35.90 -22.75
C ARG A 15 -30.73 37.43 -22.83
N ASP A 16 -29.97 37.88 -23.82
CA ASP A 16 -29.60 39.30 -23.98
C ASP A 16 -30.77 40.20 -24.41
N ALA A 17 -31.94 39.64 -24.74
CA ALA A 17 -33.12 40.40 -25.16
C ALA A 17 -34.00 40.90 -24.00
N SER A 18 -33.77 40.46 -22.76
CA SER A 18 -34.52 40.90 -21.57
C SER A 18 -33.59 41.60 -20.56
N PRO A 19 -33.52 42.94 -20.53
CA PRO A 19 -32.68 43.69 -19.58
C PRO A 19 -33.20 43.75 -18.13
N SER A 20 -34.16 42.92 -17.72
CA SER A 20 -34.78 43.07 -16.39
C SER A 20 -35.00 41.72 -15.70
N HIS A 21 -34.42 41.63 -14.50
CA HIS A 21 -34.52 40.59 -13.47
C HIS A 21 -33.51 39.45 -13.55
N ALA A 22 -32.31 39.75 -13.04
CA ALA A 22 -31.55 38.82 -12.22
C ALA A 22 -32.40 38.43 -10.98
N GLY A 23 -33.21 37.39 -11.12
CA GLY A 23 -34.00 36.81 -10.04
C GLY A 23 -34.57 35.47 -10.51
N ASP A 24 -34.04 34.39 -9.94
CA ASP A 24 -34.56 33.02 -10.05
C ASP A 24 -36.05 32.96 -9.65
N SER A 25 -36.95 33.05 -10.62
CA SER A 25 -38.32 32.56 -10.47
C SER A 25 -38.60 31.52 -11.55
N SER A 26 -38.91 30.28 -11.13
CA SER A 26 -39.14 29.16 -12.07
C SER A 26 -40.30 29.42 -13.03
N GLU A 27 -41.25 30.28 -12.66
CA GLU A 27 -42.43 30.63 -13.47
C GLU A 27 -42.10 31.40 -14.77
N ALA A 28 -41.07 32.26 -14.78
CA ALA A 28 -40.70 33.02 -15.99
C ALA A 28 -39.94 32.14 -17.02
N SER A 29 -39.19 31.16 -16.52
CA SER A 29 -38.51 30.14 -17.33
C SER A 29 -39.50 29.22 -18.03
N ASP A 30 -40.55 28.79 -17.32
CA ASP A 30 -41.54 27.84 -17.83
C ASP A 30 -42.42 28.39 -18.95
N VAL A 31 -42.71 29.70 -18.96
CA VAL A 31 -43.48 30.34 -20.05
C VAL A 31 -42.60 30.63 -21.28
N ALA A 32 -41.32 30.90 -21.08
CA ALA A 32 -40.41 31.26 -22.16
C ALA A 32 -40.01 30.04 -23.03
N ARG A 33 -39.92 28.84 -22.44
CA ARG A 33 -39.51 27.61 -23.14
C ARG A 33 -40.48 27.21 -24.26
N PRO A 34 -41.81 27.03 -24.04
CA PRO A 34 -42.76 26.69 -25.09
C PRO A 34 -42.78 27.71 -26.25
N LYS A 35 -42.70 29.01 -25.93
CA LYS A 35 -42.65 30.07 -26.94
C LYS A 35 -41.39 29.97 -27.81
N ARG A 36 -40.23 29.73 -27.20
CA ARG A 36 -38.98 29.50 -27.95
C ARG A 36 -39.05 28.23 -28.80
N THR A 37 -39.64 27.16 -28.28
CA THR A 37 -39.85 25.91 -29.02
C THR A 37 -40.73 26.12 -30.26
N GLU A 38 -41.83 26.89 -30.13
CA GLU A 38 -42.70 27.21 -31.25
C GLU A 38 -41.98 28.04 -32.33
N LEU A 39 -41.16 29.02 -31.93
CA LEU A 39 -40.33 29.80 -32.86
C LEU A 39 -39.37 28.92 -33.66
N LEU A 40 -38.85 27.85 -33.05
CA LEU A 40 -37.92 26.92 -33.70
C LEU A 40 -38.60 25.92 -34.64
N ALA A 41 -39.91 25.68 -34.52
CA ALA A 41 -40.63 24.75 -35.42
C ALA A 41 -40.54 25.18 -36.90
N GLY A 42 -40.66 26.48 -37.19
CA GLY A 42 -40.47 27.03 -38.54
C GLY A 42 -39.03 26.93 -39.04
N VAL A 43 -38.06 26.93 -38.12
CA VAL A 43 -36.64 26.73 -38.44
C VAL A 43 -36.35 25.26 -38.76
N LEU A 44 -36.93 24.32 -38.01
CA LEU A 44 -36.82 22.88 -38.32
C LEU A 44 -37.35 22.58 -39.73
N GLY A 45 -38.57 23.04 -40.05
CA GLY A 45 -39.11 22.84 -41.41
C GLY A 45 -38.25 23.47 -42.51
N THR A 46 -37.55 24.57 -42.21
CA THR A 46 -36.54 25.14 -43.11
C THR A 46 -35.35 24.19 -43.27
N CYS A 47 -34.81 23.63 -42.18
CA CYS A 47 -33.69 22.69 -42.22
C CYS A 47 -34.03 21.42 -43.02
N GLU A 48 -35.20 20.85 -42.79
CA GLU A 48 -35.71 19.68 -43.52
C GLU A 48 -35.84 19.96 -45.02
N HIS A 49 -36.40 21.11 -45.39
CA HIS A 49 -36.52 21.51 -46.80
C HIS A 49 -35.15 21.69 -47.47
N LEU A 50 -34.24 22.42 -46.82
CA LEU A 50 -32.88 22.64 -47.33
C LEU A 50 -32.10 21.33 -47.46
N ARG A 51 -32.31 20.38 -46.54
CA ARG A 51 -31.71 19.05 -46.65
C ARG A 51 -32.31 18.24 -47.80
N SER A 52 -33.63 18.28 -47.98
CA SER A 52 -34.30 17.55 -49.07
C SER A 52 -33.92 18.05 -50.47
N THR A 53 -33.42 19.28 -50.56
CA THR A 53 -32.99 19.94 -51.81
C THR A 53 -31.47 20.00 -51.97
N ASP A 54 -30.71 19.39 -51.05
CA ASP A 54 -29.24 19.40 -50.98
C ASP A 54 -28.64 20.82 -51.11
N SER A 55 -29.25 21.79 -50.43
CA SER A 55 -28.87 23.20 -50.53
C SER A 55 -27.68 23.54 -49.63
N GLU A 56 -26.67 24.20 -50.18
CA GLU A 56 -25.53 24.77 -49.42
C GLU A 56 -25.95 25.81 -48.37
N GLN A 57 -27.19 26.33 -48.44
CA GLN A 57 -27.70 27.23 -47.40
C GLN A 57 -27.87 26.52 -46.05
N LEU A 58 -27.99 25.18 -46.04
CA LEU A 58 -28.08 24.41 -44.80
C LEU A 58 -26.84 24.63 -43.91
N ASP A 59 -25.64 24.76 -44.51
CA ASP A 59 -24.40 25.05 -43.80
C ASP A 59 -24.51 26.36 -43.02
N LEU A 60 -25.06 27.40 -43.66
CA LEU A 60 -25.22 28.73 -43.07
C LEU A 60 -26.30 28.74 -41.98
N VAL A 61 -27.39 27.99 -42.18
CA VAL A 61 -28.43 27.84 -41.14
C VAL A 61 -27.85 27.08 -39.94
N ALA A 62 -27.14 25.98 -40.18
CA ALA A 62 -26.47 25.21 -39.14
C ALA A 62 -25.46 26.07 -38.36
N GLU A 63 -24.69 26.93 -39.03
CA GLU A 63 -23.80 27.90 -38.38
C GLU A 63 -24.57 28.79 -37.40
N LYS A 64 -25.69 29.39 -37.83
CA LYS A 64 -26.47 30.27 -36.96
C LYS A 64 -27.10 29.55 -35.78
N LEU A 65 -27.56 28.32 -35.98
CA LEU A 65 -28.08 27.49 -34.89
C LEU A 65 -26.97 27.07 -33.92
N ALA A 66 -25.79 26.70 -34.42
CA ALA A 66 -24.63 26.34 -33.61
C ALA A 66 -24.02 27.52 -32.85
N ASP A 67 -24.16 28.75 -33.34
CA ASP A 67 -23.84 29.97 -32.60
C ASP A 67 -24.89 30.24 -31.52
N GLY A 68 -26.18 30.08 -31.86
CA GLY A 68 -27.29 30.27 -30.92
C GLY A 68 -27.30 29.29 -29.76
N SER A 69 -26.87 28.04 -29.97
CA SER A 69 -26.79 27.01 -28.93
C SER A 69 -25.81 27.30 -27.79
N ARG A 70 -24.93 28.30 -27.95
CA ARG A 70 -24.10 28.80 -26.85
C ARG A 70 -24.93 29.47 -25.74
N ASP A 71 -26.08 30.03 -26.08
CA ASP A 71 -26.99 30.60 -25.10
C ASP A 71 -27.84 29.49 -24.48
N VAL A 72 -27.66 29.32 -23.16
CA VAL A 72 -28.34 28.31 -22.33
C VAL A 72 -29.86 28.33 -22.50
N SER A 73 -30.46 29.49 -22.79
CA SER A 73 -31.90 29.63 -22.97
C SER A 73 -32.47 28.90 -24.20
N TRP A 74 -31.62 28.49 -25.14
CA TRP A 74 -32.00 27.73 -26.33
C TRP A 74 -31.77 26.22 -26.21
N ARG A 75 -30.99 25.74 -25.23
CA ARG A 75 -30.62 24.31 -25.12
C ARG A 75 -31.86 23.41 -25.07
N LEU A 76 -32.75 23.60 -24.09
CA LEU A 76 -33.99 22.82 -23.98
C LEU A 76 -34.94 23.01 -25.18
N PRO A 77 -35.21 24.25 -25.67
CA PRO A 77 -35.97 24.45 -26.90
C PRO A 77 -35.43 23.73 -28.14
N TYR A 78 -34.11 23.59 -28.31
CA TYR A 78 -33.54 22.81 -29.41
C TYR A 78 -33.91 21.33 -29.33
N GLY A 79 -33.95 20.76 -28.13
CA GLY A 79 -34.39 19.40 -27.89
C GLY A 79 -35.90 19.21 -28.07
N ASP A 80 -36.71 20.16 -27.61
CA ASP A 80 -38.18 20.05 -27.69
C ASP A 80 -38.71 20.29 -29.11
N SER A 81 -38.02 21.13 -29.89
CA SER A 81 -38.42 21.46 -31.26
C SER A 81 -38.03 20.38 -32.27
N GLY A 82 -37.23 19.38 -31.89
CA GLY A 82 -36.70 18.35 -32.78
C GLY A 82 -35.49 18.80 -33.62
N ILE A 83 -34.99 20.03 -33.44
CA ILE A 83 -33.77 20.48 -34.14
C ILE A 83 -32.56 19.65 -33.72
N LEU A 84 -32.42 19.35 -32.42
CA LEU A 84 -31.34 18.50 -31.94
C LEU A 84 -31.41 17.11 -32.59
N ASP A 85 -32.58 16.48 -32.59
CA ASP A 85 -32.81 15.17 -33.20
C ASP A 85 -32.49 15.17 -34.71
N PHE A 86 -32.85 16.24 -35.42
CA PHE A 86 -32.51 16.42 -36.84
C PHE A 86 -31.00 16.40 -37.07
N PHE A 87 -30.22 17.15 -36.28
CA PHE A 87 -28.76 17.18 -36.46
C PHE A 87 -28.06 15.90 -35.99
N ILE A 88 -28.59 15.21 -34.98
CA ILE A 88 -28.09 13.88 -34.61
C ILE A 88 -28.34 12.89 -35.75
N ALA A 89 -29.57 12.86 -36.29
CA ALA A 89 -29.91 12.00 -37.43
C ALA A 89 -29.06 12.32 -38.67
N LEU A 90 -28.71 13.60 -38.88
CA LEU A 90 -27.86 14.03 -39.99
C LEU A 90 -26.46 13.42 -39.92
N LEU A 91 -25.85 13.37 -38.72
CA LEU A 91 -24.55 12.72 -38.51
C LEU A 91 -24.60 11.19 -38.69
N SER A 92 -25.76 10.58 -38.42
CA SER A 92 -25.97 9.14 -38.60
C SER A 92 -26.12 8.70 -40.07
N GLN A 93 -26.40 9.63 -40.99
CA GLN A 93 -26.70 9.33 -42.40
C GLN A 93 -25.48 9.27 -43.32
N GLY A 94 -24.27 9.52 -42.81
CA GLY A 94 -23.01 9.42 -43.57
C GLY A 94 -22.17 10.70 -43.57
N PRO A 95 -21.15 10.79 -44.44
CA PRO A 95 -20.22 11.92 -44.45
C PRO A 95 -20.92 13.20 -44.88
N LEU A 96 -20.79 14.25 -44.07
CA LEU A 96 -21.29 15.59 -44.34
C LEU A 96 -20.19 16.48 -44.96
N GLY A 97 -20.60 17.53 -45.66
CA GLY A 97 -19.69 18.61 -46.04
C GLY A 97 -18.98 19.19 -44.81
N PRO A 98 -17.70 19.61 -44.91
CA PRO A 98 -16.89 19.96 -43.74
C PRO A 98 -17.53 21.01 -42.81
N LYS A 99 -18.14 22.06 -43.38
CA LYS A 99 -18.78 23.13 -42.60
C LYS A 99 -20.02 22.62 -41.87
N LEU A 100 -20.92 21.94 -42.59
CA LEU A 100 -22.13 21.36 -42.01
C LEU A 100 -21.78 20.40 -40.86
N HIS A 101 -20.75 19.58 -41.04
CA HIS A 101 -20.27 18.65 -40.04
C HIS A 101 -19.83 19.37 -38.74
N ILE A 102 -18.97 20.38 -38.88
CA ILE A 102 -18.49 21.17 -37.75
C ILE A 102 -19.67 21.85 -37.02
N HIS A 103 -20.60 22.44 -37.75
CA HIS A 103 -21.74 23.13 -37.14
C HIS A 103 -22.75 22.17 -36.50
N ALA A 104 -22.98 20.99 -37.08
CA ALA A 104 -23.80 19.95 -36.47
C ALA A 104 -23.20 19.49 -35.13
N LEU A 105 -21.90 19.18 -35.10
CA LEU A 105 -21.20 18.80 -33.86
C LEU A 105 -21.31 19.90 -32.80
N ARG A 106 -20.99 21.14 -33.18
CA ARG A 106 -21.09 22.31 -32.27
C ARG A 106 -22.50 22.49 -31.71
N LEU A 107 -23.53 22.33 -32.54
CA LEU A 107 -24.93 22.43 -32.10
C LEU A 107 -25.26 21.35 -31.07
N ILE A 108 -24.91 20.10 -31.35
CA ILE A 108 -25.18 18.96 -30.46
C ILE A 108 -24.47 19.16 -29.12
N GLY A 109 -23.15 19.37 -29.12
CA GLY A 109 -22.39 19.49 -27.87
C GLY A 109 -22.78 20.70 -27.01
N ASN A 110 -23.13 21.83 -27.62
CA ASN A 110 -23.63 22.99 -26.87
C ASN A 110 -25.05 22.76 -26.32
N SER A 111 -25.90 22.05 -27.07
CA SER A 111 -27.26 21.72 -26.63
C SER A 111 -27.26 20.72 -25.46
N CYS A 112 -26.25 19.84 -25.41
CA CYS A 112 -26.08 18.87 -24.32
C CYS A 112 -25.37 19.44 -23.08
N ALA A 113 -24.67 20.57 -23.19
CA ALA A 113 -23.95 21.15 -22.06
C ALA A 113 -24.93 21.46 -20.91
N ASP A 114 -24.67 20.89 -19.72
CA ASP A 114 -25.47 21.07 -18.50
C ASP A 114 -26.98 20.81 -18.71
N THR A 115 -27.36 19.94 -19.65
CA THR A 115 -28.77 19.68 -20.01
C THR A 115 -29.02 18.18 -20.21
N ASP A 116 -29.38 17.50 -19.12
CA ASP A 116 -29.55 16.04 -19.09
C ASP A 116 -30.66 15.54 -20.01
N GLU A 117 -31.74 16.28 -20.22
CA GLU A 117 -32.79 15.88 -21.17
C GLU A 117 -32.28 15.82 -22.60
N ASN A 118 -31.31 16.66 -22.96
CA ASN A 118 -30.68 16.62 -24.28
C ASN A 118 -29.60 15.54 -24.36
N ARG A 119 -28.85 15.30 -23.29
CA ARG A 119 -27.94 14.14 -23.21
C ARG A 119 -28.71 12.82 -23.32
N ALA A 120 -29.88 12.73 -22.69
CA ALA A 120 -30.78 11.58 -22.78
C ALA A 120 -31.21 11.31 -24.23
N ARG A 121 -31.49 12.35 -25.02
CA ARG A 121 -31.80 12.20 -26.46
C ARG A 121 -30.63 11.61 -27.25
N VAL A 122 -29.40 12.06 -26.98
CA VAL A 122 -28.19 11.52 -27.62
C VAL A 122 -27.90 10.07 -27.21
N VAL A 123 -28.26 9.68 -25.99
CA VAL A 123 -28.11 8.29 -25.51
C VAL A 123 -29.26 7.39 -25.99
N ASP A 124 -30.47 7.95 -26.18
CA ASP A 124 -31.62 7.20 -26.68
C ASP A 124 -31.29 6.53 -28.02
N LYS A 125 -31.75 5.28 -28.17
CA LYS A 125 -31.48 4.44 -29.34
C LYS A 125 -29.99 4.36 -29.72
N GLU A 126 -29.10 4.53 -28.74
CA GLU A 126 -27.66 4.44 -28.89
C GLU A 126 -27.08 5.42 -29.92
N GLN A 127 -27.72 6.59 -30.11
CA GLN A 127 -27.31 7.57 -31.12
C GLN A 127 -25.88 8.09 -30.93
N LEU A 128 -25.36 8.09 -29.70
CA LEU A 128 -23.95 8.38 -29.42
C LEU A 128 -22.98 7.53 -30.26
N LEU A 129 -23.34 6.28 -30.56
CA LEU A 129 -22.52 5.37 -31.37
C LEU A 129 -22.40 5.82 -32.84
N ALA A 130 -23.34 6.63 -33.33
CA ALA A 130 -23.24 7.25 -34.64
C ALA A 130 -22.35 8.50 -34.66
N ILE A 131 -22.11 9.11 -33.49
CA ILE A 131 -21.28 10.30 -33.35
C ILE A 131 -19.79 9.93 -33.23
N ILE A 132 -19.47 8.89 -32.44
CA ILE A 132 -18.08 8.46 -32.16
C ILE A 132 -17.22 8.25 -33.42
N PRO A 133 -17.67 7.55 -34.49
CA PRO A 133 -16.83 7.21 -35.64
C PRO A 133 -16.27 8.41 -36.41
N HIS A 134 -16.88 9.60 -36.26
CA HIS A 134 -16.43 10.82 -36.93
C HIS A 134 -15.08 11.34 -36.40
N LEU A 135 -14.60 10.83 -35.26
CA LEU A 135 -13.25 11.14 -34.74
C LEU A 135 -12.10 10.63 -35.61
N LYS A 136 -12.37 9.69 -36.53
CA LYS A 136 -11.38 9.21 -37.51
C LYS A 136 -10.92 10.30 -38.48
N ASN A 137 -11.67 11.40 -38.57
CA ASN A 137 -11.23 12.57 -39.31
C ASN A 137 -10.50 13.54 -38.36
N GLU A 138 -9.17 13.56 -38.43
CA GLU A 138 -8.31 14.38 -37.58
C GLU A 138 -8.65 15.89 -37.61
N SER A 139 -9.17 16.40 -38.74
CA SER A 139 -9.59 17.81 -38.85
C SER A 139 -10.78 18.17 -37.94
N LEU A 140 -11.51 17.17 -37.44
CA LEU A 140 -12.66 17.35 -36.56
C LEU A 140 -12.32 17.23 -35.08
N ILE A 141 -11.12 16.74 -34.70
CA ILE A 141 -10.68 16.61 -33.30
C ILE A 141 -10.97 17.88 -32.48
N PRO A 142 -10.65 19.11 -32.96
CA PRO A 142 -10.87 20.33 -32.19
C PRO A 142 -12.33 20.63 -31.83
N PHE A 143 -13.27 20.06 -32.57
CA PHE A 143 -14.71 20.27 -32.39
C PHE A 143 -15.36 19.06 -31.72
N HIS A 144 -14.90 17.86 -32.06
CA HIS A 144 -15.51 16.61 -31.65
C HIS A 144 -15.17 16.24 -30.20
N ILE A 145 -13.90 16.41 -29.78
CA ILE A 145 -13.49 16.12 -28.40
C ILE A 145 -14.28 16.97 -27.37
N PRO A 146 -14.42 18.31 -27.54
CA PRO A 146 -15.26 19.10 -26.63
C PRO A 146 -16.75 18.69 -26.64
N VAL A 147 -17.28 18.30 -27.80
CA VAL A 147 -18.68 17.86 -27.94
C VAL A 147 -18.91 16.58 -27.15
N ILE A 148 -18.04 15.60 -27.31
CA ILE A 148 -18.12 14.35 -26.55
C ILE A 148 -17.94 14.61 -25.06
N TYR A 149 -16.99 15.47 -24.65
CA TYR A 149 -16.85 15.84 -23.25
C TYR A 149 -18.15 16.42 -22.67
N ASN A 150 -18.83 17.35 -23.36
CA ASN A 150 -20.09 17.92 -22.89
C ASN A 150 -21.25 16.90 -22.79
N ILE A 151 -21.26 15.89 -23.67
CA ILE A 151 -22.24 14.79 -23.63
C ILE A 151 -22.00 13.88 -22.43
N LEU A 152 -20.74 13.66 -22.04
CA LEU A 152 -20.35 12.70 -21.01
C LEU A 152 -20.27 13.31 -19.60
N VAL A 153 -19.80 14.55 -19.48
CA VAL A 153 -19.52 15.18 -18.17
C VAL A 153 -20.80 15.26 -17.34
N ASP A 154 -20.71 14.80 -16.09
CA ASP A 154 -21.80 14.74 -15.11
C ASP A 154 -23.05 13.98 -15.56
N TYR A 155 -22.92 13.03 -16.51
CA TYR A 155 -24.05 12.23 -17.00
C TYR A 155 -23.71 10.75 -17.25
N ASP A 156 -23.95 9.93 -16.22
CA ASP A 156 -23.62 8.49 -16.20
C ASP A 156 -24.15 7.67 -17.38
N PRO A 157 -25.40 7.83 -17.87
CA PRO A 157 -25.90 7.00 -18.98
C PRO A 157 -25.05 7.12 -20.25
N ALA A 158 -24.54 8.31 -20.55
CA ALA A 158 -23.66 8.50 -21.70
C ALA A 158 -22.26 7.91 -21.47
N GLN A 159 -21.72 8.03 -20.25
CA GLN A 159 -20.43 7.43 -19.86
C GLN A 159 -20.47 5.91 -20.00
N ILE A 160 -21.54 5.26 -19.51
CA ILE A 160 -21.74 3.82 -19.62
C ILE A 160 -21.84 3.38 -21.09
N LEU A 161 -22.60 4.10 -21.92
CA LEU A 161 -22.75 3.78 -23.34
C LEU A 161 -21.41 3.93 -24.10
N ALA A 162 -20.69 5.02 -23.85
CA ALA A 162 -19.38 5.26 -24.44
C ALA A 162 -18.36 4.17 -24.03
N SER A 163 -18.32 3.83 -22.75
CA SER A 163 -17.46 2.76 -22.23
C SER A 163 -17.75 1.43 -22.93
N LYS A 164 -19.01 0.98 -22.91
CA LYS A 164 -19.43 -0.30 -23.55
C LYS A 164 -19.14 -0.37 -25.04
N SER A 165 -19.07 0.77 -25.72
CA SER A 165 -18.74 0.84 -27.15
C SER A 165 -17.24 0.69 -27.44
N GLY A 166 -16.39 0.67 -26.41
CA GLY A 166 -14.93 0.67 -26.56
C GLY A 166 -14.39 2.03 -27.00
N PHE A 167 -15.06 3.13 -26.64
CA PHE A 167 -14.69 4.47 -27.10
C PHE A 167 -13.26 4.88 -26.69
N SER A 168 -12.77 4.40 -25.55
CA SER A 168 -11.39 4.60 -25.11
C SER A 168 -10.35 4.17 -26.14
N LYS A 169 -10.62 3.15 -26.97
CA LYS A 169 -9.71 2.72 -28.05
C LYS A 169 -9.51 3.78 -29.13
N GLU A 170 -10.59 4.45 -29.53
CA GLU A 170 -10.51 5.54 -30.50
C GLU A 170 -9.76 6.74 -29.92
N LEU A 171 -9.94 7.03 -28.61
CA LEU A 171 -9.18 8.08 -27.92
C LEU A 171 -7.68 7.75 -27.83
N VAL A 172 -7.31 6.50 -27.51
CA VAL A 172 -5.91 6.06 -27.45
C VAL A 172 -5.28 6.08 -28.84
N THR A 173 -6.04 5.78 -29.89
CA THR A 173 -5.59 5.92 -31.29
C THR A 173 -5.23 7.38 -31.59
N ILE A 174 -6.05 8.34 -31.16
CA ILE A 174 -5.76 9.78 -31.31
C ILE A 174 -4.50 10.17 -30.54
N LEU A 175 -4.38 9.73 -29.27
CA LEU A 175 -3.20 10.01 -28.44
C LEU A 175 -1.90 9.42 -29.02
N SER A 176 -2.02 8.40 -29.87
CA SER A 176 -0.90 7.74 -30.54
C SER A 176 -0.54 8.36 -31.89
N LEU A 177 -1.23 9.43 -32.32
CA LEU A 177 -0.94 10.10 -33.59
C LEU A 177 0.47 10.71 -33.60
N PRO A 178 1.22 10.60 -34.72
CA PRO A 178 2.57 11.16 -34.81
C PRO A 178 2.60 12.69 -34.71
N ASN A 179 1.49 13.36 -35.07
CA ASN A 179 1.28 14.81 -34.99
C ASN A 179 0.43 15.22 -33.78
N ILE A 180 0.31 14.39 -32.73
CA ILE A 180 -0.49 14.72 -31.53
C ILE A 180 -0.15 16.09 -30.90
N SER A 181 1.08 16.57 -31.09
CA SER A 181 1.51 17.92 -30.68
C SER A 181 0.67 19.06 -31.28
N GLU A 182 0.09 18.88 -32.47
CA GLU A 182 -0.83 19.85 -33.09
C GLU A 182 -2.16 19.96 -32.33
N TYR A 183 -2.50 18.92 -31.56
CA TYR A 183 -3.72 18.79 -30.77
C TYR A 183 -3.44 18.84 -29.26
N ALA A 184 -2.29 19.35 -28.84
CA ALA A 184 -1.85 19.33 -27.43
C ALA A 184 -2.88 19.92 -26.46
N VAL A 185 -3.60 20.98 -26.86
CA VAL A 185 -4.66 21.63 -26.07
C VAL A 185 -5.84 20.70 -25.77
N PHE A 186 -6.05 19.67 -26.59
CA PHE A 186 -7.15 18.71 -26.43
C PHE A 186 -6.74 17.46 -25.65
N VAL A 187 -5.44 17.23 -25.42
CA VAL A 187 -4.96 16.09 -24.62
C VAL A 187 -5.55 16.08 -23.20
N PRO A 188 -5.63 17.20 -22.45
CA PRO A 188 -6.30 17.22 -21.16
C PRO A 188 -7.80 16.87 -21.24
N TYR A 189 -8.50 17.27 -22.32
CA TYR A 189 -9.89 16.89 -22.53
C TYR A 189 -10.05 15.39 -22.81
N ILE A 190 -9.16 14.81 -23.62
CA ILE A 190 -9.12 13.36 -23.84
C ILE A 190 -8.89 12.63 -22.52
N CYS A 191 -7.96 13.12 -21.68
CA CYS A 191 -7.71 12.54 -20.36
C CYS A 191 -8.94 12.65 -19.45
N LYS A 192 -9.65 13.79 -19.43
CA LYS A 192 -10.90 13.94 -18.67
C LYS A 192 -11.95 12.94 -19.13
N ILE A 193 -12.09 12.73 -20.44
CA ILE A 193 -13.01 11.72 -20.96
C ILE A 193 -12.59 10.32 -20.52
N LEU A 194 -11.33 9.93 -20.71
CA LEU A 194 -10.82 8.63 -20.25
C LEU A 194 -11.01 8.42 -18.75
N ALA A 195 -10.86 9.47 -17.93
CA ALA A 195 -11.13 9.43 -16.49
C ALA A 195 -12.61 9.12 -16.18
N LEU A 196 -13.55 9.66 -16.96
CA LEU A 196 -14.98 9.35 -16.83
C LEU A 196 -15.31 7.92 -17.30
N LEU A 197 -14.56 7.39 -18.27
CA LEU A 197 -14.76 6.02 -18.76
C LEU A 197 -14.19 5.00 -17.78
N VAL A 198 -12.96 5.17 -17.29
CA VAL A 198 -12.30 4.20 -16.40
C VAL A 198 -13.02 4.04 -15.05
N SER A 199 -13.82 5.01 -14.64
CA SER A 199 -14.71 4.88 -13.47
C SER A 199 -15.93 3.99 -13.72
N GLN A 200 -16.24 3.64 -14.97
CA GLN A 200 -17.37 2.78 -15.31
C GLN A 200 -17.04 1.30 -15.14
N GLN A 201 -18.01 0.55 -14.64
CA GLN A 201 -17.86 -0.88 -14.43
C GLN A 201 -17.66 -1.61 -15.78
N GLY A 202 -16.55 -2.33 -15.89
CA GLY A 202 -16.21 -3.13 -17.08
C GLY A 202 -15.38 -2.38 -18.13
N GLU A 203 -15.11 -1.08 -17.97
CA GLU A 203 -14.26 -0.32 -18.89
C GLU A 203 -12.88 -0.97 -19.12
N PRO A 204 -12.14 -1.42 -18.09
CA PRO A 204 -10.82 -2.02 -18.31
C PRO A 204 -10.83 -3.24 -19.25
N ALA A 205 -11.94 -3.98 -19.33
CA ALA A 205 -12.07 -5.16 -20.19
C ALA A 205 -12.28 -4.82 -21.68
N VAL A 206 -12.73 -3.60 -21.98
CA VAL A 206 -13.02 -3.14 -23.35
C VAL A 206 -12.05 -2.07 -23.85
N ALA A 207 -11.26 -1.48 -22.96
CA ALA A 207 -10.24 -0.48 -23.28
C ALA A 207 -9.11 -1.01 -24.16
N ASP A 208 -8.34 -0.10 -24.75
CA ASP A 208 -7.14 -0.47 -25.49
C ASP A 208 -6.07 -0.99 -24.51
N PRO A 209 -5.52 -2.19 -24.72
CA PRO A 209 -4.46 -2.68 -23.84
C PRO A 209 -3.22 -1.78 -23.78
N ASP A 210 -2.93 -0.99 -24.82
CA ASP A 210 -1.78 -0.06 -24.86
C ASP A 210 -2.05 1.28 -24.17
N THR A 211 -3.26 1.49 -23.62
CA THR A 211 -3.69 2.75 -22.97
C THR A 211 -2.64 3.30 -22.00
N VAL A 212 -2.18 2.46 -21.06
CA VAL A 212 -1.20 2.88 -20.05
C VAL A 212 0.14 3.25 -20.67
N GLY A 213 0.63 2.45 -21.61
CA GLY A 213 1.89 2.69 -22.31
C GLY A 213 1.89 4.01 -23.09
N VAL A 214 0.80 4.31 -23.80
CA VAL A 214 0.61 5.56 -24.54
C VAL A 214 0.59 6.76 -23.60
N LEU A 215 -0.20 6.69 -22.52
CA LEU A 215 -0.32 7.80 -21.55
C LEU A 215 1.00 8.08 -20.83
N LEU A 216 1.71 7.03 -20.38
CA LEU A 216 3.02 7.19 -19.75
C LEU A 216 4.08 7.68 -20.75
N GLY A 217 4.02 7.22 -22.01
CA GLY A 217 4.90 7.69 -23.08
C GLY A 217 4.72 9.17 -23.38
N LEU A 218 3.48 9.66 -23.40
CA LEU A 218 3.18 11.10 -23.52
C LEU A 218 3.64 11.87 -22.28
N ALA A 219 3.38 11.35 -21.07
CA ALA A 219 3.79 11.99 -19.82
C ALA A 219 5.33 12.08 -19.66
N ALA A 220 6.07 11.16 -20.27
CA ALA A 220 7.53 11.17 -20.26
C ALA A 220 8.14 12.30 -21.13
N GLN A 221 7.37 12.89 -22.04
CA GLN A 221 7.86 13.93 -22.94
C GLN A 221 8.22 15.23 -22.20
N PRO A 222 9.27 15.95 -22.60
CA PRO A 222 9.66 17.22 -21.94
C PRO A 222 8.56 18.27 -21.93
N VAL A 223 7.75 18.34 -22.99
CA VAL A 223 6.63 19.28 -23.10
C VAL A 223 5.57 18.98 -22.05
N ALA A 224 5.19 17.71 -21.89
CA ALA A 224 4.25 17.29 -20.86
C ALA A 224 4.81 17.55 -19.46
N LYS A 225 6.07 17.19 -19.20
CA LYS A 225 6.71 17.41 -17.88
C LYS A 225 6.79 18.88 -17.46
N ALA A 226 6.87 19.80 -18.43
CA ALA A 226 6.90 21.24 -18.18
C ALA A 226 5.50 21.83 -17.90
N ASP A 227 4.43 21.16 -18.33
CA ASP A 227 3.04 21.53 -18.07
C ASP A 227 2.45 20.63 -16.99
N VAL A 228 2.38 21.15 -15.76
CA VAL A 228 1.94 20.37 -14.58
C VAL A 228 0.52 19.84 -14.77
N GLU A 229 -0.42 20.62 -15.32
CA GLU A 229 -1.80 20.17 -15.52
C GLU A 229 -1.89 19.04 -16.55
N CYS A 230 -1.15 19.16 -17.65
CA CYS A 230 -1.08 18.12 -18.67
C CYS A 230 -0.46 16.83 -18.12
N PHE A 231 0.68 16.94 -17.43
CA PHE A 231 1.36 15.81 -16.80
C PHE A 231 0.47 15.07 -15.80
N ILE A 232 -0.20 15.81 -14.91
CA ILE A 232 -1.10 15.23 -13.90
C ILE A 232 -2.32 14.59 -14.56
N SER A 233 -2.86 15.19 -15.62
CA SER A 233 -3.98 14.61 -16.38
C SER A 233 -3.62 13.26 -17.00
N LEU A 234 -2.47 13.18 -17.69
CA LEU A 234 -1.98 11.95 -18.32
C LEU A 234 -1.69 10.86 -17.27
N LEU A 235 -0.92 11.22 -16.24
CA LEU A 235 -0.50 10.27 -15.20
C LEU A 235 -1.67 9.80 -14.35
N GLY A 236 -2.61 10.68 -14.02
CA GLY A 236 -3.82 10.34 -13.26
C GLY A 236 -4.66 9.27 -13.94
N VAL A 237 -4.87 9.39 -15.25
CA VAL A 237 -5.60 8.38 -16.04
C VAL A 237 -4.80 7.08 -16.16
N ALA A 238 -3.49 7.16 -16.40
CA ALA A 238 -2.65 5.96 -16.48
C ALA A 238 -2.70 5.15 -15.17
N VAL A 239 -2.62 5.82 -14.03
CA VAL A 239 -2.72 5.20 -12.70
C VAL A 239 -4.11 4.63 -12.44
N ALA A 240 -5.17 5.28 -12.92
CA ALA A 240 -6.54 4.77 -12.81
C ALA A 240 -6.72 3.43 -13.57
N TYR A 241 -6.19 3.32 -14.79
CA TYR A 241 -6.19 2.04 -15.52
C TYR A 241 -5.29 0.99 -14.86
N LEU A 242 -4.15 1.41 -14.30
CA LEU A 242 -3.25 0.54 -13.52
C LEU A 242 -3.86 0.05 -12.20
N ALA A 243 -5.05 0.49 -11.78
CA ALA A 243 -5.79 -0.17 -10.69
C ALA A 243 -6.27 -1.57 -11.08
N CYS A 244 -6.25 -1.92 -12.38
CA CYS A 244 -6.59 -3.24 -12.89
C CYS A 244 -5.33 -4.11 -13.12
N GLU A 245 -5.36 -5.34 -12.62
CA GLU A 245 -4.24 -6.30 -12.67
C GLU A 245 -3.80 -6.64 -14.10
N ASP A 246 -4.72 -6.66 -15.08
CA ASP A 246 -4.40 -6.93 -16.49
C ASP A 246 -3.46 -5.86 -17.07
N PHE A 247 -3.72 -4.59 -16.76
CA PHE A 247 -2.86 -3.48 -17.18
C PHE A 247 -1.51 -3.50 -16.45
N GLN A 248 -1.49 -3.86 -15.16
CA GLN A 248 -0.23 -4.02 -14.41
C GLN A 248 0.63 -5.15 -15.01
N THR A 249 0.00 -6.29 -15.32
CA THR A 249 0.67 -7.45 -15.93
C THR A 249 1.25 -7.08 -17.29
N ARG A 250 0.48 -6.35 -18.11
CA ARG A 250 0.94 -5.89 -19.42
C ARG A 250 2.08 -4.87 -19.32
N LEU A 251 1.98 -3.90 -18.41
CA LEU A 251 3.06 -2.94 -18.15
C LEU A 251 4.39 -3.66 -17.85
N VAL A 252 4.33 -4.75 -17.09
CA VAL A 252 5.48 -5.61 -16.80
C VAL A 252 5.94 -6.33 -18.07
N SER A 253 5.06 -7.10 -18.72
CA SER A 253 5.42 -7.95 -19.88
C SER A 253 5.96 -7.17 -21.08
N ASP A 254 5.44 -5.97 -21.29
CA ASP A 254 5.75 -5.13 -22.46
C ASP A 254 6.96 -4.22 -22.21
N ASN A 255 7.68 -4.44 -21.11
CA ASN A 255 8.87 -3.70 -20.72
C ASN A 255 8.64 -2.18 -20.50
N GLN A 256 7.46 -1.81 -20.00
CA GLN A 256 7.03 -0.40 -19.86
C GLN A 256 7.16 0.16 -18.43
N VAL A 257 7.58 -0.64 -17.45
CA VAL A 257 7.87 -0.18 -16.08
C VAL A 257 8.87 0.99 -16.03
N PRO A 258 9.90 1.11 -16.89
CA PRO A 258 10.75 2.29 -16.92
C PRO A 258 10.01 3.61 -17.12
N LEU A 259 8.95 3.64 -17.95
CA LEU A 259 8.12 4.84 -18.14
C LEU A 259 7.36 5.21 -16.87
N PHE A 260 6.85 4.19 -16.16
CA PHE A 260 6.19 4.38 -14.87
C PHE A 260 7.16 4.94 -13.82
N LEU A 261 8.39 4.41 -13.73
CA LEU A 261 9.40 4.90 -12.79
C LEU A 261 9.87 6.32 -13.12
N ASP A 262 9.98 6.68 -14.40
CA ASP A 262 10.30 8.04 -14.84
C ASP A 262 9.20 9.04 -14.43
N ALA A 263 7.93 8.70 -14.66
CA ALA A 263 6.79 9.52 -14.22
C ALA A 263 6.73 9.61 -12.68
N PHE A 264 6.98 8.51 -11.98
CA PHE A 264 7.06 8.48 -10.51
C PHE A 264 8.14 9.43 -10.00
N HIS A 265 9.33 9.38 -10.59
CA HIS A 265 10.44 10.24 -10.21
C HIS A 265 10.13 11.72 -10.48
N HIS A 266 9.57 12.05 -11.64
CA HIS A 266 9.17 13.43 -11.95
C HIS A 266 8.17 13.98 -10.92
N LEU A 267 7.12 13.22 -10.60
CA LEU A 267 6.11 13.67 -9.63
C LEU A 267 6.68 13.91 -8.22
N HIS A 268 7.65 13.10 -7.78
CA HIS A 268 8.16 13.14 -6.40
C HIS A 268 9.44 13.95 -6.20
N ALA A 269 10.23 14.14 -7.26
CA ALA A 269 11.53 14.79 -7.20
C ALA A 269 11.74 15.87 -8.28
N GLY A 270 11.00 15.82 -9.39
CA GLY A 270 11.09 16.80 -10.48
C GLY A 270 10.13 18.00 -10.33
N LEU A 271 9.09 17.88 -9.50
CA LEU A 271 8.08 18.91 -9.26
C LEU A 271 8.16 19.45 -7.82
N ASP A 272 8.42 20.75 -7.67
CA ASP A 272 8.24 21.44 -6.39
C ASP A 272 6.79 21.88 -6.24
N ILE A 273 6.08 21.29 -5.28
CA ILE A 273 4.68 21.62 -4.97
C ILE A 273 4.53 23.10 -4.59
N LYS A 274 5.58 23.74 -4.07
CA LYS A 274 5.54 25.16 -3.68
C LYS A 274 5.42 26.10 -4.88
N ASP A 275 5.82 25.65 -6.06
CA ASP A 275 5.74 26.43 -7.30
C ASP A 275 4.36 26.32 -7.95
N VAL A 276 3.48 25.45 -7.42
CA VAL A 276 2.10 25.29 -7.88
C VAL A 276 1.20 26.28 -7.13
N GLY A 277 0.57 27.20 -7.86
CA GLY A 277 -0.30 28.24 -7.28
C GLY A 277 -1.76 27.84 -7.05
N ASP A 278 -2.15 26.63 -7.45
CA ASP A 278 -3.53 26.13 -7.38
C ASP A 278 -3.66 25.03 -6.30
N ASP A 279 -4.45 25.31 -5.27
CA ASP A 279 -4.70 24.41 -4.14
C ASP A 279 -5.38 23.09 -4.56
N ASP A 280 -6.26 23.12 -5.56
CA ASP A 280 -6.94 21.93 -6.07
C ASP A 280 -5.95 21.03 -6.81
N LEU A 281 -5.05 21.62 -7.60
CA LEU A 281 -3.98 20.90 -8.27
C LEU A 281 -2.98 20.31 -7.26
N ILE A 282 -2.64 21.04 -6.20
CA ILE A 282 -1.81 20.52 -5.10
C ILE A 282 -2.47 19.30 -4.44
N ALA A 283 -3.79 19.35 -4.19
CA ALA A 283 -4.53 18.22 -3.63
C ALA A 283 -4.51 17.00 -4.57
N GLN A 284 -4.66 17.21 -5.88
CA GLN A 284 -4.55 16.17 -6.89
C GLN A 284 -3.15 15.55 -6.92
N ILE A 285 -2.09 16.35 -6.88
CA ILE A 285 -0.69 15.88 -6.81
C ILE A 285 -0.49 14.98 -5.59
N LYS A 286 -0.94 15.42 -4.40
CA LYS A 286 -0.81 14.63 -3.16
C LYS A 286 -1.54 13.29 -3.27
N LYS A 287 -2.76 13.28 -3.80
CA LYS A 287 -3.53 12.05 -4.04
C LYS A 287 -2.80 11.12 -5.00
N LEU A 288 -2.31 11.66 -6.11
CA LEU A 288 -1.62 10.89 -7.15
C LEU A 288 -0.30 10.29 -6.66
N ARG A 289 0.46 11.01 -5.81
CA ARG A 289 1.66 10.48 -5.15
C ARG A 289 1.35 9.22 -4.33
N SER A 290 0.29 9.25 -3.52
CA SER A 290 -0.16 8.10 -2.75
C SER A 290 -0.62 6.94 -3.65
N SER A 291 -1.39 7.23 -4.69
CA SER A 291 -1.85 6.21 -5.64
C SER A 291 -0.68 5.54 -6.35
N LEU A 292 0.32 6.29 -6.82
CA LEU A 292 1.52 5.75 -7.45
C LEU A 292 2.32 4.83 -6.52
N LEU A 293 2.42 5.17 -5.23
CA LEU A 293 3.10 4.31 -4.27
C LEU A 293 2.39 2.96 -4.11
N SER A 294 1.05 2.97 -4.05
CA SER A 294 0.25 1.74 -4.04
C SER A 294 0.43 0.96 -5.34
N THR A 295 0.33 1.62 -6.50
CA THR A 295 0.49 0.96 -7.80
C THR A 295 1.88 0.35 -7.97
N LEU A 296 2.95 1.02 -7.49
CA LEU A 296 4.30 0.45 -7.47
C LEU A 296 4.38 -0.80 -6.57
N ALA A 297 3.67 -0.78 -5.44
CA ALA A 297 3.56 -1.94 -4.55
C ALA A 297 2.96 -3.14 -5.26
N ASP A 298 1.84 -2.93 -5.93
CA ASP A 298 1.10 -3.97 -6.63
C ASP A 298 1.95 -4.55 -7.77
N ILE A 299 2.47 -3.69 -8.65
CA ILE A 299 3.30 -4.08 -9.80
C ILE A 299 4.55 -4.86 -9.35
N SER A 300 5.27 -4.37 -8.34
CA SER A 300 6.49 -5.04 -7.84
C SER A 300 6.19 -6.33 -7.06
N GLY A 301 4.95 -6.48 -6.58
CA GLY A 301 4.45 -7.68 -5.92
C GLY A 301 4.16 -8.85 -6.86
N HIS A 302 4.04 -8.61 -8.16
CA HIS A 302 3.75 -9.65 -9.15
C HIS A 302 4.90 -10.65 -9.32
N ASP A 303 4.57 -11.94 -9.42
CA ASP A 303 5.56 -13.00 -9.66
C ASP A 303 6.25 -12.89 -11.03
N SER A 304 5.62 -12.22 -11.99
CA SER A 304 6.18 -11.91 -13.32
C SER A 304 7.21 -10.78 -13.27
N PHE A 305 7.19 -9.93 -12.23
CA PHE A 305 8.04 -8.75 -12.13
C PHE A 305 9.52 -9.15 -12.14
N ILE A 306 9.95 -10.00 -11.21
CA ILE A 306 11.36 -10.42 -11.09
C ILE A 306 11.82 -11.31 -12.25
N LYS A 307 10.89 -11.99 -12.92
CA LYS A 307 11.17 -12.79 -14.12
C LYS A 307 11.50 -11.89 -15.31
N THR A 308 10.80 -10.77 -15.43
CA THR A 308 10.98 -9.80 -16.50
C THR A 308 12.13 -8.84 -16.21
N TYR A 309 12.26 -8.41 -14.96
CA TYR A 309 13.28 -7.50 -14.46
C TYR A 309 14.11 -8.18 -13.36
N PRO A 310 15.11 -9.02 -13.73
CA PRO A 310 16.05 -9.57 -12.77
C PRO A 310 16.74 -8.47 -11.97
N LEU A 311 17.28 -8.77 -10.78
CA LEU A 311 17.87 -7.75 -9.89
C LEU A 311 18.98 -6.90 -10.57
N SER A 312 19.69 -7.43 -11.56
CA SER A 312 20.72 -6.71 -12.33
C SER A 312 20.17 -5.74 -13.38
N ASP A 313 18.87 -5.80 -13.68
CA ASP A 313 18.22 -4.97 -14.68
C ASP A 313 18.08 -3.50 -14.23
N ILE A 314 17.93 -2.59 -15.19
CA ILE A 314 17.81 -1.15 -14.96
C ILE A 314 16.65 -0.79 -14.01
N VAL A 315 15.55 -1.56 -14.01
CA VAL A 315 14.38 -1.28 -13.16
C VAL A 315 14.71 -1.48 -11.67
N PRO A 316 15.12 -2.67 -11.18
CA PRO A 316 15.58 -2.82 -9.80
C PRO A 316 16.79 -1.95 -9.46
N GLN A 317 17.71 -1.71 -10.39
CA GLN A 317 18.85 -0.82 -10.13
C GLN A 317 18.41 0.64 -9.90
N SER A 318 17.36 1.11 -10.58
CA SER A 318 16.77 2.43 -10.33
C SER A 318 16.20 2.54 -8.92
N LEU A 319 15.53 1.48 -8.43
CA LEU A 319 15.04 1.40 -7.05
C LEU A 319 16.19 1.38 -6.03
N VAL A 320 17.30 0.70 -6.33
CA VAL A 320 18.52 0.73 -5.51
C VAL A 320 19.11 2.15 -5.44
N VAL A 321 19.08 2.90 -6.55
CA VAL A 321 19.49 4.32 -6.56
C VAL A 321 18.54 5.16 -5.69
N TRP A 322 17.23 4.94 -5.77
CA TRP A 322 16.25 5.65 -4.96
C TRP A 322 16.42 5.40 -3.46
N ALA A 323 16.72 4.16 -3.04
CA ALA A 323 17.01 3.82 -1.65
C ALA A 323 18.24 4.58 -1.09
N ARG A 324 19.19 4.95 -1.95
CA ARG A 324 20.39 5.73 -1.61
C ARG A 324 20.20 7.25 -1.72
N SER A 325 19.07 7.71 -2.23
CA SER A 325 18.79 9.13 -2.39
C SER A 325 18.48 9.80 -1.05
N ASN A 326 18.36 11.13 -1.05
CA ASN A 326 17.91 11.89 0.13
C ASN A 326 16.42 12.29 0.03
N ASN A 327 15.67 11.72 -0.92
CA ASN A 327 14.26 12.04 -1.09
C ASN A 327 13.41 10.98 -0.33
N PRO A 328 12.68 11.36 0.73
CA PRO A 328 11.97 10.40 1.57
C PRO A 328 10.89 9.63 0.80
N PHE A 329 10.25 10.26 -0.19
CA PHE A 329 9.22 9.60 -1.01
C PHE A 329 9.84 8.52 -1.90
N LEU A 330 10.97 8.83 -2.56
CA LEU A 330 11.69 7.84 -3.38
C LEU A 330 12.25 6.71 -2.52
N GLN A 331 12.77 7.02 -1.32
CA GLN A 331 13.27 6.00 -0.40
C GLN A 331 12.16 5.07 0.10
N ALA A 332 10.98 5.60 0.43
CA ALA A 332 9.83 4.79 0.83
C ALA A 332 9.38 3.85 -0.30
N ALA A 333 9.27 4.39 -1.53
CA ALA A 333 8.96 3.63 -2.73
C ALA A 333 9.97 2.51 -3.01
N ALA A 334 11.27 2.82 -2.87
CA ALA A 334 12.34 1.86 -3.03
C ALA A 334 12.29 0.75 -1.98
N CYS A 335 12.11 1.09 -0.71
CA CYS A 335 12.02 0.10 0.37
C CYS A 335 10.86 -0.85 0.12
N LEU A 336 9.72 -0.33 -0.32
CA LEU A 336 8.54 -1.14 -0.59
C LEU A 336 8.79 -2.09 -1.77
N ALA A 337 9.23 -1.57 -2.92
CA ALA A 337 9.43 -2.38 -4.13
C ALA A 337 10.59 -3.38 -3.99
N LEU A 338 11.70 -2.97 -3.38
CA LEU A 338 12.82 -3.89 -3.08
C LEU A 338 12.43 -4.90 -1.99
N GLY A 339 11.53 -4.54 -1.08
CA GLY A 339 10.87 -5.46 -0.16
C GLY A 339 10.17 -6.60 -0.90
N ASN A 340 9.37 -6.27 -1.91
CA ASN A 340 8.69 -7.27 -2.74
C ASN A 340 9.66 -8.10 -3.61
N ILE A 341 10.78 -7.52 -4.05
CA ILE A 341 11.83 -8.22 -4.80
C ILE A 341 12.63 -9.18 -3.90
N SER A 342 12.84 -8.83 -2.62
CA SER A 342 13.67 -9.58 -1.66
C SER A 342 12.96 -10.77 -0.99
N ARG A 343 11.96 -11.37 -1.67
CA ARG A 343 11.20 -12.52 -1.15
C ARG A 343 11.94 -13.87 -1.25
N SER A 344 13.16 -13.90 -1.79
CA SER A 344 14.03 -15.09 -1.79
C SER A 344 15.36 -14.83 -1.07
N ASP A 345 16.00 -15.91 -0.61
CA ASP A 345 17.32 -15.84 0.01
C ASP A 345 18.36 -15.27 -0.97
N GLU A 346 18.33 -15.68 -2.24
CA GLU A 346 19.27 -15.22 -3.27
C GLU A 346 19.16 -13.71 -3.50
N ALA A 347 17.94 -13.20 -3.65
CA ALA A 347 17.70 -11.77 -3.84
C ALA A 347 18.13 -10.96 -2.60
N SER A 348 17.75 -11.43 -1.40
CA SER A 348 18.14 -10.80 -0.14
C SER A 348 19.65 -10.79 0.08
N LEU A 349 20.35 -11.88 -0.25
CA LEU A 349 21.81 -11.96 -0.20
C LEU A 349 22.45 -10.98 -1.19
N ALA A 350 22.00 -10.95 -2.44
CA ALA A 350 22.54 -10.07 -3.47
C ALA A 350 22.34 -8.58 -3.13
N LEU A 351 21.19 -8.21 -2.55
CA LEU A 351 20.92 -6.84 -2.12
C LEU A 351 21.86 -6.37 -0.99
N VAL A 352 22.24 -7.27 -0.09
CA VAL A 352 23.19 -6.96 1.00
C VAL A 352 24.63 -7.02 0.51
N GLU A 353 25.03 -8.08 -0.19
CA GLU A 353 26.42 -8.33 -0.60
C GLU A 353 26.88 -7.45 -1.75
N SER A 354 26.10 -7.41 -2.83
CA SER A 354 26.47 -6.72 -4.07
C SER A 354 25.98 -5.29 -4.08
N CYS A 355 24.71 -5.07 -3.70
CA CYS A 355 24.11 -3.74 -3.76
C CYS A 355 24.30 -2.93 -2.47
N LYS A 356 24.70 -3.53 -1.34
CA LYS A 356 24.91 -2.82 -0.07
C LYS A 356 23.76 -1.89 0.33
N VAL A 357 22.51 -2.27 0.01
CA VAL A 357 21.34 -1.38 0.24
C VAL A 357 21.05 -1.12 1.71
N HIS A 358 21.58 -1.96 2.60
CA HIS A 358 21.48 -1.79 4.04
C HIS A 358 22.28 -0.57 4.55
N GLU A 359 23.40 -0.20 3.92
CA GLU A 359 24.24 0.93 4.35
C GLU A 359 23.51 2.28 4.37
N PRO A 360 22.82 2.73 3.31
CA PRO A 360 22.02 3.96 3.36
C PRO A 360 20.82 3.84 4.32
N LEU A 361 20.23 2.66 4.48
CA LEU A 361 19.09 2.47 5.40
C LEU A 361 19.53 2.54 6.86
N VAL A 362 20.72 2.06 7.21
CA VAL A 362 21.32 2.27 8.53
C VAL A 362 21.46 3.77 8.82
N LYS A 363 21.95 4.56 7.85
CA LYS A 363 22.07 6.01 8.00
C LYS A 363 20.70 6.68 8.18
N LEU A 364 19.72 6.30 7.36
CA LEU A 364 18.35 6.81 7.45
C LEU A 364 17.73 6.51 8.81
N LEU A 365 17.82 5.25 9.26
CA LEU A 365 17.27 4.86 10.56
C LEU A 365 18.05 5.46 11.73
N ALA A 366 19.34 5.77 11.56
CA ALA A 366 20.14 6.43 12.59
C ALA A 366 19.92 7.95 12.72
N ASP A 367 19.29 8.58 11.72
CA ASP A 367 19.08 10.03 11.72
C ASP A 367 17.86 10.41 12.58
N PRO A 368 18.04 11.15 13.68
CA PRO A 368 16.93 11.59 14.53
C PRO A 368 16.00 12.61 13.85
N ALA A 369 16.43 13.27 12.76
CA ALA A 369 15.57 14.15 11.97
C ALA A 369 14.54 13.36 11.14
N VAL A 370 14.76 12.06 10.92
CA VAL A 370 13.82 11.20 10.20
C VAL A 370 12.76 10.67 11.19
N THR A 371 11.59 11.32 11.16
CA THR A 371 10.42 10.99 11.99
C THR A 371 9.21 10.53 11.17
N ASP A 372 9.32 10.47 9.85
CA ASP A 372 8.23 10.03 8.97
C ASP A 372 7.91 8.54 9.23
N GLY A 373 6.75 8.27 9.82
CA GLY A 373 6.38 6.92 10.24
C GLY A 373 6.22 5.95 9.06
N GLN A 374 5.82 6.42 7.88
CA GLN A 374 5.64 5.57 6.70
C GLN A 374 7.00 5.13 6.15
N LEU A 375 7.96 6.05 6.04
CA LEU A 375 9.32 5.76 5.62
C LEU A 375 10.05 4.84 6.60
N LEU A 376 9.96 5.13 7.90
CA LEU A 376 10.56 4.28 8.94
C LEU A 376 9.98 2.87 8.92
N HIS A 377 8.65 2.75 8.80
CA HIS A 377 8.01 1.44 8.69
C HIS A 377 8.43 0.70 7.42
N ALA A 378 8.46 1.37 6.25
CA ALA A 378 8.87 0.76 4.99
C ALA A 378 10.34 0.27 5.04
N ALA A 379 11.24 1.08 5.61
CA ALA A 379 12.65 0.71 5.78
C ALA A 379 12.80 -0.51 6.71
N CYS A 380 12.13 -0.51 7.87
CA CYS A 380 12.13 -1.67 8.78
C CYS A 380 11.57 -2.92 8.11
N SER A 381 10.45 -2.81 7.39
CA SER A 381 9.82 -3.93 6.68
C SER A 381 10.71 -4.50 5.58
N PHE A 382 11.40 -3.66 4.82
CA PHE A 382 12.39 -4.12 3.84
C PHE A 382 13.58 -4.83 4.51
N LEU A 383 14.14 -4.23 5.56
CA LEU A 383 15.26 -4.81 6.31
C LEU A 383 14.90 -6.15 6.96
N LYS A 384 13.63 -6.37 7.35
CA LYS A 384 13.16 -7.66 7.85
C LYS A 384 13.38 -8.77 6.81
N ASN A 385 13.08 -8.51 5.54
CA ASN A 385 13.33 -9.47 4.46
C ASN A 385 14.82 -9.76 4.33
N LEU A 386 15.65 -8.71 4.33
CA LEU A 386 17.11 -8.86 4.25
C LEU A 386 17.70 -9.60 5.45
N ALA A 387 17.04 -9.58 6.61
CA ALA A 387 17.47 -10.26 7.83
C ALA A 387 17.07 -11.75 7.91
N ILE A 388 16.26 -12.26 6.97
CA ILE A 388 15.86 -13.67 6.93
C ILE A 388 17.08 -14.60 6.70
N PRO A 389 17.91 -14.38 5.66
CA PRO A 389 19.04 -15.27 5.40
C PRO A 389 20.07 -15.22 6.54
N PRO A 390 20.50 -16.37 7.11
CA PRO A 390 21.47 -16.39 8.20
C PRO A 390 22.78 -15.65 7.90
N ARG A 391 23.25 -15.69 6.65
CA ARG A 391 24.49 -15.03 6.20
C ARG A 391 24.41 -13.50 6.23
N ASN A 392 23.21 -12.92 6.15
CA ASN A 392 23.04 -11.47 6.19
C ASN A 392 23.08 -10.92 7.61
N LYS A 393 22.60 -11.67 8.62
CA LYS A 393 22.43 -11.17 9.99
C LYS A 393 23.69 -10.50 10.56
N PRO A 394 24.90 -11.08 10.48
CA PRO A 394 26.10 -10.43 11.03
C PRO A 394 26.47 -9.13 10.30
N ARG A 395 26.12 -8.99 9.01
CA ARG A 395 26.38 -7.77 8.23
C ARG A 395 25.39 -6.65 8.52
N LEU A 396 24.23 -7.01 9.05
CA LEU A 396 23.17 -6.09 9.45
C LEU A 396 23.29 -5.68 10.93
N GLY A 397 24.37 -6.07 11.63
CA GLY A 397 24.57 -5.79 13.05
C GLY A 397 24.58 -4.30 13.41
N ASP A 398 25.03 -3.44 12.49
CA ASP A 398 25.02 -1.97 12.66
C ASP A 398 23.63 -1.39 12.95
N LEU A 399 22.56 -2.08 12.54
CA LEU A 399 21.17 -1.71 12.86
C LEU A 399 20.87 -1.78 14.36
N LEU A 400 21.58 -2.63 15.11
CA LEU A 400 21.34 -2.87 16.54
C LEU A 400 22.05 -1.87 17.45
N ARG A 401 22.86 -0.97 16.89
CA ARG A 401 23.44 0.14 17.66
C ARG A 401 22.34 1.07 18.13
N LEU A 402 22.45 1.57 19.37
CA LEU A 402 21.43 2.41 20.02
C LEU A 402 20.87 3.56 19.16
N PRO A 403 21.69 4.32 18.40
CA PRO A 403 21.17 5.40 17.56
C PRO A 403 20.27 4.95 16.41
N CYS A 404 20.22 3.66 16.06
CA CYS A 404 19.57 3.14 14.84
C CYS A 404 18.21 2.48 15.12
N VAL A 405 18.07 1.14 15.11
CA VAL A 405 16.77 0.50 15.37
C VAL A 405 16.28 0.72 16.80
N PRO A 406 17.11 0.64 17.87
CA PRO A 406 16.64 0.83 19.23
C PRO A 406 15.98 2.18 19.51
N ARG A 407 16.43 3.29 18.90
CA ARG A 407 15.75 4.59 19.08
C ARG A 407 14.28 4.58 18.64
N LEU A 408 13.92 3.69 17.69
CA LEU A 408 12.56 3.59 17.16
C LEU A 408 11.60 2.99 18.18
N TYR A 409 12.11 2.26 19.18
CA TYR A 409 11.28 1.73 20.27
C TYR A 409 10.65 2.85 21.07
N SER A 410 11.25 4.04 21.09
CA SER A 410 10.76 5.20 21.84
C SER A 410 9.74 6.07 21.09
N LEU A 411 9.35 5.66 19.87
CA LEU A 411 8.32 6.36 19.09
C LEU A 411 6.91 5.89 19.47
N ASP A 412 6.47 6.20 20.70
CA ASP A 412 5.21 5.74 21.28
C ASP A 412 3.95 6.19 20.52
N THR A 413 4.05 7.26 19.72
CA THR A 413 2.96 7.74 18.87
C THR A 413 2.81 6.95 17.56
N THR A 414 3.69 6.00 17.27
CA THR A 414 3.69 5.19 16.04
C THR A 414 3.86 3.70 16.33
N PRO A 415 2.84 3.01 16.86
CA PRO A 415 2.94 1.60 17.26
C PRO A 415 3.38 0.65 16.13
N GLN A 416 2.99 0.92 14.88
CA GLN A 416 3.38 0.15 13.70
C GLN A 416 4.88 0.22 13.41
N VAL A 417 5.55 1.32 13.77
CA VAL A 417 7.01 1.46 13.64
C VAL A 417 7.70 0.71 14.78
N GLN A 418 7.19 0.82 16.01
CA GLN A 418 7.71 0.07 17.17
C GLN A 418 7.67 -1.44 16.91
N PHE A 419 6.53 -1.95 16.45
CA PHE A 419 6.36 -3.36 16.10
C PHE A 419 7.35 -3.80 15.00
N ALA A 420 7.44 -3.06 13.90
CA ALA A 420 8.35 -3.38 12.82
C ALA A 420 9.83 -3.38 13.27
N ALA A 421 10.22 -2.42 14.10
CA ALA A 421 11.56 -2.29 14.65
C ALA A 421 11.92 -3.47 15.58
N VAL A 422 11.06 -3.82 16.54
CA VAL A 422 11.34 -4.92 17.47
C VAL A 422 11.31 -6.28 16.76
N SER A 423 10.45 -6.46 15.75
CA SER A 423 10.45 -7.66 14.90
C SER A 423 11.73 -7.79 14.06
N LEU A 424 12.26 -6.68 13.53
CA LEU A 424 13.56 -6.67 12.84
C LEU A 424 14.67 -7.12 13.78
N THR A 425 14.69 -6.57 15.00
CA THR A 425 15.66 -6.97 16.03
C THR A 425 15.56 -8.45 16.38
N ARG A 426 14.35 -8.98 16.53
CA ARG A 426 14.14 -10.42 16.76
C ARG A 426 14.76 -11.28 15.64
N LEU A 427 14.55 -10.91 14.39
CA LEU A 427 15.11 -11.63 13.23
C LEU A 427 16.64 -11.58 13.24
N LEU A 428 17.22 -10.41 13.51
CA LEU A 428 18.66 -10.22 13.57
C LEU A 428 19.33 -11.01 14.70
N LEU A 429 18.63 -11.25 15.81
CA LEU A 429 19.14 -12.03 16.93
C LEU A 429 19.14 -13.54 16.67
N LEU A 430 18.27 -14.04 15.78
CA LEU A 430 18.05 -15.47 15.61
C LEU A 430 19.35 -16.20 15.20
N ASN A 431 19.92 -16.93 16.16
CA ASN A 431 21.18 -17.67 16.06
C ASN A 431 22.38 -16.80 15.62
N CYS A 432 22.45 -15.55 16.10
CA CYS A 432 23.54 -14.63 15.75
C CYS A 432 24.19 -13.99 17.01
N PRO A 433 25.20 -14.65 17.61
CA PRO A 433 25.91 -14.11 18.76
C PRO A 433 26.55 -12.72 18.56
N PRO A 434 27.14 -12.39 17.39
CA PRO A 434 27.64 -11.04 17.14
C PRO A 434 26.57 -9.95 17.29
N ASN A 435 25.34 -10.23 16.88
CA ASN A 435 24.22 -9.29 16.99
C ASN A 435 23.73 -9.15 18.44
N ALA A 436 23.74 -10.23 19.22
CA ALA A 436 23.47 -10.16 20.65
C ALA A 436 24.53 -9.33 21.39
N ARG A 437 25.80 -9.44 20.99
CA ARG A 437 26.89 -8.59 21.51
C ARG A 437 26.61 -7.11 21.29
N GLU A 438 26.20 -6.71 20.08
CA GLU A 438 25.87 -5.30 19.78
C GLU A 438 24.81 -4.75 20.74
N LEU A 439 23.69 -5.47 20.97
CA LEU A 439 22.64 -5.03 21.90
C LEU A 439 23.10 -5.00 23.36
N CYS A 440 23.98 -5.92 23.74
CA CYS A 440 24.51 -6.02 25.10
C CYS A 440 25.65 -5.02 25.38
N THR A 441 26.13 -4.28 24.38
CA THR A 441 27.25 -3.35 24.57
C THR A 441 26.73 -2.04 25.17
N PRO A 442 27.24 -1.61 26.35
CA PRO A 442 26.86 -0.33 26.94
C PRO A 442 27.44 0.85 26.17
N VAL A 443 26.69 1.96 26.06
CA VAL A 443 27.20 3.22 25.48
C VAL A 443 28.05 4.01 26.48
N GLU A 444 27.70 3.97 27.76
CA GLU A 444 28.46 4.65 28.83
C GLU A 444 28.82 3.67 29.94
N LEU A 445 30.06 3.73 30.44
CA LEU A 445 30.54 2.84 31.51
C LEU A 445 29.92 3.18 32.88
N THR A 446 29.43 4.41 33.08
CA THR A 446 28.97 4.93 34.37
C THR A 446 27.46 4.83 34.57
N ALA A 447 26.68 4.84 33.49
CA ALA A 447 25.24 4.64 33.48
C ALA A 447 24.88 3.81 32.23
N PRO A 448 25.13 2.49 32.26
CA PRO A 448 25.08 1.68 31.06
C PRO A 448 23.67 1.54 30.50
N HIS A 449 23.38 2.37 29.51
CA HIS A 449 22.25 2.24 28.62
C HIS A 449 22.61 1.25 27.51
N THR A 450 21.74 0.27 27.29
CA THR A 450 21.93 -0.83 26.33
C THR A 450 20.66 -1.02 25.50
N GLY A 451 20.81 -1.60 24.31
CA GLY A 451 19.65 -1.94 23.48
C GLY A 451 18.75 -3.00 24.14
N VAL A 452 19.32 -3.87 24.99
CA VAL A 452 18.55 -4.81 25.81
C VAL A 452 17.63 -4.07 26.79
N GLY A 453 18.15 -3.02 27.44
CA GLY A 453 17.36 -2.17 28.32
C GLY A 453 16.16 -1.55 27.60
N ASP A 454 16.34 -1.09 26.36
CA ASP A 454 15.26 -0.50 25.58
C ASP A 454 14.17 -1.51 25.18
N ILE A 455 14.55 -2.75 24.87
CA ILE A 455 13.60 -3.83 24.57
C ILE A 455 12.76 -4.15 25.82
N ILE A 456 13.39 -4.25 26.99
CA ILE A 456 12.69 -4.50 28.26
C ILE A 456 11.76 -3.34 28.61
N SER A 457 12.23 -2.10 28.41
CA SER A 457 11.42 -0.89 28.59
C SER A 457 10.20 -0.89 27.66
N LEU A 458 10.39 -1.19 26.36
CA LEU A 458 9.32 -1.34 25.38
C LEU A 458 8.30 -2.40 25.80
N PHE A 459 8.75 -3.57 26.24
CA PHE A 459 7.86 -4.62 26.76
C PHE A 459 7.00 -4.11 27.94
N GLY A 460 7.62 -3.40 28.89
CA GLY A 460 6.92 -2.90 30.08
C GLY A 460 5.86 -1.84 29.77
N ARG A 461 6.12 -0.94 28.82
CA ARG A 461 5.24 0.20 28.51
C ARG A 461 4.24 -0.02 27.38
N SER A 462 4.44 -1.02 26.52
CA SER A 462 3.58 -1.24 25.36
C SER A 462 2.24 -1.88 25.74
N ASP A 463 1.13 -1.31 25.30
CA ASP A 463 -0.20 -1.93 25.46
C ASP A 463 -0.51 -2.97 24.36
N ALA A 464 0.15 -2.85 23.20
CA ALA A 464 -0.02 -3.79 22.10
C ALA A 464 0.60 -5.16 22.43
N GLU A 465 -0.22 -6.21 22.44
CA GLU A 465 0.21 -7.58 22.73
C GLU A 465 1.24 -8.09 21.70
N SER A 466 1.08 -7.73 20.42
CA SER A 466 2.01 -8.10 19.35
C SER A 466 3.42 -7.53 19.58
N THR A 467 3.52 -6.26 19.97
CA THR A 467 4.80 -5.62 20.32
C THR A 467 5.41 -6.23 21.59
N LYS A 468 4.60 -6.49 22.62
CA LYS A 468 5.04 -7.21 23.84
C LYS A 468 5.59 -8.60 23.51
N LEU A 469 4.90 -9.35 22.65
CA LEU A 469 5.32 -10.68 22.23
C LEU A 469 6.67 -10.64 21.52
N GLU A 470 6.86 -9.75 20.55
CA GLU A 470 8.13 -9.65 19.82
C GLU A 470 9.27 -9.16 20.71
N ALA A 471 9.02 -8.21 21.63
CA ALA A 471 10.00 -7.78 22.63
C ALA A 471 10.40 -8.94 23.56
N ALA A 472 9.42 -9.71 24.05
CA ALA A 472 9.68 -10.86 24.90
C ALA A 472 10.48 -11.95 24.18
N ARG A 473 10.20 -12.18 22.89
CA ARG A 473 10.98 -13.10 22.04
C ARG A 473 12.42 -12.62 21.81
N CYS A 474 12.66 -11.31 21.71
CA CYS A 474 14.02 -10.77 21.67
C CYS A 474 14.77 -11.08 22.98
N VAL A 475 14.14 -10.83 24.14
CA VAL A 475 14.71 -11.15 25.45
C VAL A 475 15.03 -12.64 25.58
N ALA A 476 14.10 -13.51 25.18
CA ALA A 476 14.31 -14.95 25.17
C ALA A 476 15.48 -15.36 24.24
N GLY A 477 15.57 -14.77 23.05
CA GLY A 477 16.68 -14.99 22.12
C GLY A 477 18.04 -14.58 22.69
N ILE A 478 18.10 -13.45 23.39
CA ILE A 478 19.33 -13.01 24.09
C ILE A 478 19.69 -14.01 25.19
N CYS A 479 18.73 -14.41 26.04
CA CYS A 479 18.96 -15.42 27.08
C CYS A 479 19.45 -16.75 26.49
N ARG A 480 18.87 -17.19 25.36
CA ARG A 480 19.33 -18.40 24.66
C ARG A 480 20.81 -18.29 24.29
N ILE A 481 21.20 -17.19 23.66
CA ILE A 481 22.58 -16.96 23.21
C ILE A 481 23.57 -16.92 24.39
N LEU A 482 23.20 -16.26 25.49
CA LEU A 482 24.03 -16.16 26.70
C LEU A 482 24.31 -17.54 27.35
N HIS A 483 23.45 -18.53 27.13
CA HIS A 483 23.59 -19.89 27.68
C HIS A 483 23.95 -20.94 26.62
N SER A 484 24.09 -20.57 25.34
CA SER A 484 24.49 -21.48 24.26
C SER A 484 25.81 -21.13 23.60
N THR A 485 26.37 -19.95 23.89
CA THR A 485 27.61 -19.42 23.30
C THR A 485 28.60 -19.07 24.41
N PRO A 486 29.93 -19.21 24.19
CA PRO A 486 30.92 -18.71 25.14
C PRO A 486 30.63 -17.25 25.51
N ILE A 487 30.54 -16.94 26.81
CA ILE A 487 30.07 -15.62 27.25
C ILE A 487 31.00 -14.50 26.79
N SER A 488 32.30 -14.80 26.63
CA SER A 488 33.34 -13.88 26.20
C SER A 488 33.12 -13.38 24.79
N GLU A 489 32.33 -14.10 23.98
CA GLU A 489 31.93 -13.68 22.65
C GLU A 489 30.68 -12.79 22.64
N VAL A 490 29.95 -12.66 23.75
CA VAL A 490 28.69 -11.92 23.80
C VAL A 490 28.81 -10.72 24.75
N LEU A 491 29.28 -10.96 25.97
CA LEU A 491 29.56 -9.94 26.97
C LEU A 491 31.06 -9.66 26.96
N THR A 492 31.46 -8.65 26.17
CA THR A 492 32.86 -8.30 25.91
C THR A 492 33.37 -7.12 26.76
N GLN A 493 32.48 -6.36 27.39
CA GLN A 493 32.82 -5.22 28.23
C GLN A 493 32.21 -5.35 29.62
N SER A 494 32.94 -4.91 30.64
CA SER A 494 32.37 -4.76 31.98
C SER A 494 31.54 -3.50 32.07
N TYR A 495 30.43 -3.62 32.75
CA TYR A 495 29.66 -2.50 33.28
C TYR A 495 30.28 -1.91 34.56
N SER A 496 31.50 -2.32 34.94
CA SER A 496 32.24 -1.83 36.11
C SER A 496 33.55 -1.14 35.70
N THR A 497 33.88 -0.05 36.38
CA THR A 497 35.10 0.76 36.18
C THR A 497 36.36 0.11 36.74
N THR A 498 36.21 -0.95 37.54
CA THR A 498 37.33 -1.76 38.04
C THR A 498 37.72 -2.75 36.96
N GLY A 499 38.97 -2.71 36.46
CA GLY A 499 39.50 -3.55 35.38
C GLY A 499 39.52 -5.08 35.62
N ALA A 500 38.55 -5.62 36.36
CA ALA A 500 38.38 -7.02 36.73
C ALA A 500 37.62 -7.86 35.68
N PHE A 501 37.21 -7.28 34.54
CA PHE A 501 36.38 -7.99 33.56
C PHE A 501 37.03 -9.25 33.01
N GLU A 502 38.32 -9.18 32.69
CA GLU A 502 39.09 -10.29 32.11
C GLU A 502 39.21 -11.46 33.10
N THR A 503 39.03 -11.21 34.39
CA THR A 503 39.09 -12.22 35.47
C THR A 503 37.72 -12.74 35.92
N MET A 504 36.61 -12.16 35.47
CA MET A 504 35.26 -12.60 35.85
C MET A 504 34.92 -13.96 35.20
N SER A 505 34.36 -14.87 35.99
CA SER A 505 33.81 -16.12 35.45
C SER A 505 32.58 -15.86 34.58
N ASP A 506 32.21 -16.84 33.76
CA ASP A 506 31.02 -16.74 32.93
C ASP A 506 29.73 -16.57 33.75
N GLU A 507 29.68 -17.22 34.91
CA GLU A 507 28.57 -17.10 35.86
C GLU A 507 28.47 -15.67 36.43
N ASP A 508 29.62 -15.06 36.77
CA ASP A 508 29.64 -13.68 37.29
C ASP A 508 29.16 -12.68 36.24
N ARG A 509 29.60 -12.85 34.98
CA ARG A 509 29.21 -11.97 33.86
C ARG A 509 27.71 -12.04 33.59
N ARG A 510 27.13 -13.23 33.56
CA ARG A 510 25.67 -13.40 33.40
C ARG A 510 24.89 -12.88 34.59
N THR A 511 25.37 -13.13 35.82
CA THR A 511 24.76 -12.59 37.05
C THR A 511 24.69 -11.06 37.00
N ASP A 512 25.79 -10.43 36.59
CA ASP A 512 25.88 -8.98 36.44
C ASP A 512 24.94 -8.45 35.33
N PHE A 513 24.83 -9.18 34.21
CA PHE A 513 23.85 -8.88 33.15
C PHE A 513 22.40 -8.94 33.68
N TYR A 514 22.00 -10.02 34.34
CA TYR A 514 20.62 -10.20 34.82
C TYR A 514 20.25 -9.23 35.94
N ARG A 515 21.23 -8.75 36.72
CA ARG A 515 21.01 -7.70 37.72
C ARG A 515 20.56 -6.38 37.08
N ARG A 516 21.09 -6.04 35.89
CA ARG A 516 20.75 -4.80 35.19
C ARG A 516 19.56 -4.93 34.26
N HIS A 517 19.29 -6.13 33.78
CA HIS A 517 18.25 -6.40 32.79
C HIS A 517 17.22 -7.36 33.41
N PRO A 518 16.09 -6.85 33.95
CA PRO A 518 15.07 -7.67 34.56
C PRO A 518 14.28 -8.46 33.50
N VAL A 519 14.80 -9.61 33.08
CA VAL A 519 14.23 -10.44 32.00
C VAL A 519 13.02 -11.28 32.41
N HIS A 520 12.74 -11.38 33.71
CA HIS A 520 11.78 -12.35 34.27
C HIS A 520 10.35 -12.14 33.77
N ASP A 521 9.90 -10.89 33.63
CA ASP A 521 8.53 -10.59 33.19
C ASP A 521 8.28 -10.98 31.73
N ALA A 522 9.25 -10.69 30.86
CA ALA A 522 9.21 -11.07 29.46
C ALA A 522 9.19 -12.59 29.28
N LEU A 523 10.06 -13.32 30.00
CA LEU A 523 10.11 -14.78 29.93
C LEU A 523 8.83 -15.43 30.51
N ARG A 524 8.32 -14.88 31.62
CA ARG A 524 7.05 -15.31 32.22
C ARG A 524 5.89 -15.15 31.24
N PHE A 525 5.80 -14.00 30.58
CA PHE A 525 4.77 -13.72 29.58
C PHE A 525 4.71 -14.79 28.46
N LEU A 526 5.88 -15.27 27.99
CA LEU A 526 5.94 -16.29 26.93
C LEU A 526 5.45 -17.67 27.37
N ILE A 527 5.63 -18.03 28.65
CA ILE A 527 5.21 -19.35 29.15
C ILE A 527 3.76 -19.35 29.61
N THR A 528 3.21 -18.23 30.09
CA THR A 528 1.85 -18.15 30.64
C THR A 528 0.77 -17.92 29.58
N GLN A 529 1.14 -17.52 28.36
CA GLN A 529 0.18 -17.40 27.26
C GLN A 529 -0.26 -18.78 26.73
N ASP A 530 -1.47 -18.85 26.18
CA ASP A 530 -2.11 -20.05 25.64
C ASP A 530 -2.36 -20.00 24.12
N LYS A 531 -2.17 -18.83 23.49
CA LYS A 531 -2.44 -18.56 22.07
C LYS A 531 -1.48 -19.26 21.11
N TRP A 532 -0.19 -19.35 21.47
CA TRP A 532 0.88 -19.83 20.59
C TRP A 532 1.70 -20.95 21.27
N PRO A 533 1.27 -22.21 21.16
CA PRO A 533 1.95 -23.35 21.79
C PRO A 533 3.42 -23.50 21.38
N SER A 534 3.76 -23.29 20.11
CA SER A 534 5.13 -23.39 19.63
C SER A 534 6.08 -22.38 20.28
N LEU A 535 5.60 -21.17 20.57
CA LEU A 535 6.40 -20.13 21.26
C LEU A 535 6.58 -20.47 22.74
N ARG A 536 5.56 -21.03 23.38
CA ARG A 536 5.66 -21.54 24.74
C ARG A 536 6.69 -22.68 24.82
N SER A 537 6.69 -23.59 23.85
CA SER A 537 7.70 -24.65 23.72
C SER A 537 9.12 -24.11 23.66
N GLU A 538 9.34 -23.11 22.81
CA GLU A 538 10.62 -22.44 22.65
C GLU A 538 11.05 -21.77 23.96
N ALA A 539 10.13 -21.11 24.67
CA ALA A 539 10.40 -20.53 25.98
C ALA A 539 10.79 -21.60 27.02
N TRP A 540 10.10 -22.74 27.07
CA TRP A 540 10.47 -23.85 27.95
C TRP A 540 11.87 -24.39 27.67
N PHE A 541 12.22 -24.55 26.39
CA PHE A 541 13.57 -24.94 25.99
C PHE A 541 14.62 -23.94 26.50
N ILE A 542 14.35 -22.64 26.40
CA ILE A 542 15.28 -21.59 26.86
C ILE A 542 15.41 -21.60 28.38
N LEU A 543 14.32 -21.75 29.13
CA LEU A 543 14.38 -21.87 30.60
C LEU A 543 15.14 -23.12 31.04
N ALA A 544 14.97 -24.24 30.34
CA ALA A 544 15.72 -25.47 30.59
C ALA A 544 17.22 -25.27 30.34
N LEU A 545 17.58 -24.57 29.26
CA LEU A 545 18.96 -24.22 28.96
C LEU A 545 19.59 -23.33 30.04
N MET A 546 18.87 -22.28 30.46
CA MET A 546 19.32 -21.37 31.52
C MET A 546 19.57 -22.10 32.85
N SER A 547 18.73 -23.08 33.18
CA SER A 547 18.78 -23.82 34.45
C SER A 547 20.01 -24.72 34.62
N ARG A 548 20.82 -24.90 33.57
CA ARG A 548 22.10 -25.64 33.63
C ARG A 548 23.21 -24.87 34.35
N SER A 549 22.97 -23.60 34.65
CA SER A 549 23.89 -22.73 35.40
C SER A 549 23.18 -22.18 36.64
N LYS A 550 23.94 -21.89 37.70
CA LYS A 550 23.35 -21.39 38.96
C LYS A 550 22.71 -20.02 38.77
N ASP A 551 23.36 -19.13 38.02
CA ASP A 551 22.83 -17.80 37.71
C ASP A 551 21.51 -17.88 36.93
N GLY A 552 21.43 -18.74 35.90
CA GLY A 552 20.20 -18.93 35.13
C GLY A 552 19.10 -19.63 35.94
N ALA A 553 19.45 -20.63 36.75
CA ALA A 553 18.50 -21.31 37.64
C ALA A 553 17.83 -20.36 38.64
N ARG A 554 18.57 -19.37 39.19
CA ARG A 554 18.00 -18.34 40.08
C ARG A 554 16.92 -17.51 39.38
N ILE A 555 17.15 -17.12 38.12
CA ILE A 555 16.17 -16.37 37.33
C ILE A 555 14.92 -17.21 37.08
N VAL A 556 15.09 -18.47 36.69
CA VAL A 556 14.00 -19.42 36.45
C VAL A 556 13.18 -19.64 37.73
N LEU A 557 13.84 -19.86 38.87
CA LEU A 557 13.14 -20.01 40.16
C LEU A 557 12.37 -18.74 40.53
N SER A 558 12.90 -17.56 40.20
CA SER A 558 12.17 -16.30 40.41
C SER A 558 10.91 -16.22 39.53
N ILE A 559 10.97 -16.68 38.29
CA ILE A 559 9.80 -16.75 37.39
C ILE A 559 8.73 -17.69 37.97
N LEU A 560 9.15 -18.85 38.47
CA LEU A 560 8.25 -19.88 39.02
C LEU A 560 7.70 -19.55 40.42
N LYS A 561 8.05 -18.41 41.01
CA LYS A 561 7.33 -17.88 42.19
C LYS A 561 5.93 -17.37 41.84
N ASP A 562 5.71 -17.02 40.58
CA ASP A 562 4.40 -16.63 40.07
C ASP A 562 3.49 -17.87 39.97
N ARG A 563 2.30 -17.79 40.57
CA ARG A 563 1.37 -18.93 40.64
C ARG A 563 0.87 -19.37 39.26
N VAL A 564 0.76 -18.45 38.31
CA VAL A 564 0.31 -18.77 36.96
C VAL A 564 1.41 -19.54 36.25
N ALA A 565 2.64 -19.03 36.26
CA ALA A 565 3.80 -19.70 35.68
C ALA A 565 4.04 -21.10 36.29
N ASP A 566 3.93 -21.22 37.61
CA ASP A 566 4.08 -22.50 38.31
C ASP A 566 2.97 -23.49 37.95
N GLY A 567 1.71 -23.01 37.89
CA GLY A 567 0.59 -23.81 37.44
C GLY A 567 0.74 -24.29 36.00
N THR A 568 1.24 -23.43 35.10
CA THR A 568 1.52 -23.80 33.71
C THR A 568 2.63 -24.84 33.61
N LEU A 569 3.67 -24.78 34.45
CA LEU A 569 4.70 -25.82 34.52
C LEU A 569 4.10 -27.17 34.92
N ILE A 570 3.28 -27.19 35.99
CA ILE A 570 2.59 -28.39 36.46
C ILE A 570 1.72 -28.98 35.35
N GLU A 571 0.89 -28.14 34.70
CA GLU A 571 0.03 -28.57 33.58
C GLU A 571 0.84 -29.11 32.41
N THR A 572 1.95 -28.46 32.06
CA THR A 572 2.81 -28.87 30.95
C THR A 572 3.39 -30.27 31.21
N VAL A 573 3.92 -30.52 32.41
CA VAL A 573 4.54 -31.79 32.79
C VAL A 573 3.49 -32.90 32.96
N THR A 574 2.43 -32.64 33.73
CA THR A 574 1.44 -33.66 34.14
C THR A 574 0.29 -33.84 33.14
N GLY A 575 -0.03 -32.81 32.36
CA GLY A 575 -1.18 -32.77 31.47
C GLY A 575 -2.50 -32.46 32.18
N GLN A 576 -2.45 -32.14 33.48
CA GLN A 576 -3.60 -31.85 34.32
C GLN A 576 -3.58 -30.39 34.75
N LYS A 577 -4.71 -29.69 34.60
CA LYS A 577 -4.86 -28.33 35.14
C LYS A 577 -4.88 -28.39 36.67
N PRO A 578 -4.05 -27.58 37.38
CA PRO A 578 -4.07 -27.52 38.84
C PRO A 578 -5.44 -27.12 39.37
N GLU A 579 -5.92 -27.77 40.44
CA GLU A 579 -7.23 -27.48 41.08
C GLU A 579 -7.39 -26.01 41.49
N SER A 580 -6.28 -25.31 41.78
CA SER A 580 -6.24 -23.90 42.16
C SER A 580 -6.50 -22.90 41.03
N MET A 581 -6.54 -23.34 39.76
CA MET A 581 -6.85 -22.49 38.59
C MET A 581 -8.31 -22.59 38.14
N GLN A 582 -9.13 -23.43 38.79
CA GLN A 582 -10.54 -23.63 38.44
C GLN A 582 -11.50 -22.61 39.09
N THR A 583 -11.03 -21.79 40.03
CA THR A 583 -11.83 -20.79 40.75
C THR A 583 -11.46 -19.36 40.33
N GLY A 584 -11.81 -19.00 39.10
CA GLY A 584 -11.70 -17.64 38.58
C GLY A 584 -12.80 -17.39 37.55
N THR A 585 -13.81 -16.63 37.96
CA THR A 585 -15.01 -16.24 37.22
C THR A 585 -14.73 -15.64 35.84
N GLY A 586 -15.66 -15.89 34.91
CA GLY A 586 -15.67 -15.33 33.56
C GLY A 586 -15.35 -13.84 33.52
N SER A 587 -14.43 -13.50 32.64
CA SER A 587 -14.19 -12.17 32.13
C SER A 587 -14.52 -12.24 30.65
N ASP A 588 -15.58 -11.55 30.24
CA ASP A 588 -15.91 -11.30 28.84
C ASP A 588 -14.70 -10.68 28.15
N HIS A 589 -13.96 -11.49 27.38
CA HIS A 589 -13.07 -10.96 26.36
C HIS A 589 -13.95 -10.44 25.23
N VAL A 590 -14.24 -9.14 25.28
CA VAL A 590 -14.74 -8.37 24.14
C VAL A 590 -13.78 -8.63 22.98
N SER A 591 -14.29 -9.31 21.95
CA SER A 591 -13.63 -9.51 20.68
C SER A 591 -13.54 -8.17 19.94
N GLY A 592 -12.53 -7.39 20.29
CA GLY A 592 -12.09 -6.27 19.48
C GLY A 592 -11.62 -6.80 18.14
N HIS A 593 -12.50 -6.76 17.14
CA HIS A 593 -12.13 -6.81 15.74
C HIS A 593 -11.26 -5.59 15.46
N ALA A 594 -9.94 -5.72 15.64
CA ALA A 594 -8.99 -4.85 14.99
C ALA A 594 -9.07 -5.19 13.50
N ALA A 595 -9.67 -4.29 12.73
CA ALA A 595 -9.70 -4.37 11.29
C ALA A 595 -8.28 -4.58 10.77
N ASP A 596 -8.07 -5.75 10.18
CA ASP A 596 -6.88 -6.15 9.48
C ASP A 596 -6.80 -5.32 8.19
N LEU A 597 -6.23 -4.12 8.31
CA LEU A 597 -5.92 -3.21 7.21
C LEU A 597 -4.46 -2.77 7.34
N THR A 598 -3.57 -3.76 7.48
CA THR A 598 -2.17 -3.59 7.08
C THR A 598 -1.78 -4.87 6.36
N GLY A 599 -1.70 -4.81 5.03
CA GLY A 599 -1.15 -5.85 4.17
C GLY A 599 0.35 -6.05 4.41
N THR A 600 0.74 -6.38 5.64
CA THR A 600 2.03 -6.96 5.92
C THR A 600 1.93 -8.43 5.54
N LEU A 601 2.62 -8.79 4.45
CA LEU A 601 2.96 -10.17 4.11
C LEU A 601 3.16 -10.99 5.40
N PRO A 602 2.32 -12.00 5.68
CA PRO A 602 2.66 -12.98 6.68
C PRO A 602 3.89 -13.69 6.13
N LEU A 603 5.08 -13.25 6.54
CA LEU A 603 6.30 -14.02 6.41
C LEU A 603 6.21 -15.18 7.41
N GLU A 604 5.22 -16.05 7.18
CA GLU A 604 5.34 -17.45 7.53
C GLU A 604 6.51 -17.96 6.69
N THR A 605 7.61 -18.30 7.36
CA THR A 605 8.61 -19.22 6.84
C THR A 605 7.87 -20.32 6.09
N GLN A 606 8.15 -20.49 4.79
CA GLN A 606 7.57 -21.55 3.95
C GLN A 606 7.35 -22.80 4.79
N GLN A 607 6.08 -23.16 4.96
CA GLN A 607 5.70 -24.43 5.58
C GLN A 607 6.41 -25.53 4.80
N THR A 608 7.34 -26.19 5.48
CA THR A 608 7.92 -27.45 5.00
C THR A 608 6.78 -28.42 4.66
N ASP A 609 6.92 -29.06 3.50
CA ASP A 609 6.10 -30.11 2.90
C ASP A 609 5.20 -30.88 3.93
N PRO A 610 3.86 -30.96 3.73
CA PRO A 610 2.90 -31.60 4.65
C PRO A 610 3.14 -33.08 4.98
N LYS A 611 4.18 -33.69 4.40
CA LYS A 611 4.59 -35.08 4.63
C LYS A 611 5.66 -35.26 5.72
N GLN A 612 6.19 -34.21 6.32
CA GLN A 612 7.03 -34.31 7.52
C GLN A 612 6.21 -33.94 8.76
N ARG A 613 5.43 -34.91 9.29
CA ARG A 613 4.75 -34.74 10.59
C ARG A 613 5.79 -34.59 11.70
N ALA A 614 6.02 -33.36 12.14
CA ALA A 614 6.68 -33.09 13.41
C ALA A 614 5.94 -33.83 14.55
N PRO A 615 6.65 -34.33 15.58
CA PRO A 615 5.99 -34.94 16.74
C PRO A 615 4.99 -33.94 17.35
N PRO A 616 3.89 -34.42 17.98
CA PRO A 616 2.89 -33.53 18.55
C PRO A 616 3.56 -32.55 19.52
N LEU A 617 3.38 -31.24 19.29
CA LEU A 617 4.03 -30.15 20.04
C LEU A 617 3.90 -30.27 21.57
N SER A 618 2.82 -30.91 22.05
CA SER A 618 2.61 -31.22 23.47
C SER A 618 3.65 -32.19 24.06
N LYS A 619 4.29 -33.03 23.23
CA LYS A 619 5.36 -33.95 23.63
C LYS A 619 6.67 -33.20 23.87
N ALA A 620 7.03 -32.29 22.96
CA ALA A 620 8.24 -31.46 23.09
C ALA A 620 8.16 -30.52 24.31
N ASP A 621 6.98 -29.95 24.58
CA ASP A 621 6.72 -29.13 25.76
C ASP A 621 6.98 -29.92 27.06
N GLY A 622 6.42 -31.12 27.16
CA GLY A 622 6.60 -32.00 28.32
C GLY A 622 8.05 -32.42 28.52
N GLU A 623 8.77 -32.73 27.44
CA GLU A 623 10.20 -33.08 27.50
C GLU A 623 11.06 -31.89 27.95
N ASN A 624 10.87 -30.70 27.37
CA ASN A 624 11.62 -29.50 27.76
C ASN A 624 11.34 -29.10 29.22
N ALA A 625 10.08 -29.15 29.64
CA ALA A 625 9.68 -28.86 31.02
C ALA A 625 10.21 -29.91 32.02
N LEU A 626 10.34 -31.18 31.61
CA LEU A 626 10.95 -32.21 32.44
C LEU A 626 12.46 -32.00 32.61
N VAL A 627 13.16 -31.63 31.53
CA VAL A 627 14.58 -31.27 31.58
C VAL A 627 14.78 -30.07 32.49
N LEU A 628 13.93 -29.05 32.38
CA LEU A 628 13.91 -27.89 33.29
C LEU A 628 13.86 -28.31 34.76
N CYS A 629 12.88 -29.13 35.15
CA CYS A 629 12.75 -29.61 36.54
C CYS A 629 14.00 -30.39 36.99
N THR A 630 14.56 -31.22 36.11
CA THR A 630 15.74 -32.04 36.40
C THR A 630 16.98 -31.19 36.63
N GLU A 631 17.24 -30.21 35.77
CA GLU A 631 18.39 -29.31 35.90
C GLU A 631 18.25 -28.40 37.13
N LEU A 632 17.04 -27.91 37.44
CA LEU A 632 16.79 -27.12 38.65
C LEU A 632 17.14 -27.88 39.93
N LEU A 633 16.75 -29.15 40.06
CA LEU A 633 17.14 -29.99 41.20
C LEU A 633 18.66 -30.20 41.22
N LYS A 634 19.27 -30.51 40.09
CA LYS A 634 20.71 -30.78 40.02
C LYS A 634 21.57 -29.56 40.39
N VAL A 635 21.17 -28.37 39.97
CA VAL A 635 22.00 -27.16 40.03
C VAL A 635 21.64 -26.26 41.22
N ALA A 636 20.37 -26.23 41.63
CA ALA A 636 19.85 -25.26 42.60
C ALA A 636 19.10 -25.89 43.79
N GLU A 637 19.21 -27.20 44.05
CA GLU A 637 18.54 -27.85 45.20
C GLU A 637 18.88 -27.19 46.54
N SER A 638 20.12 -26.74 46.73
CA SER A 638 20.54 -26.02 47.95
C SER A 638 19.94 -24.61 48.09
N GLU A 639 19.43 -24.03 47.02
CA GLU A 639 18.84 -22.68 46.99
C GLU A 639 17.29 -22.73 47.04
N MET A 640 16.69 -23.93 47.02
CA MET A 640 15.25 -24.16 47.06
C MET A 640 14.76 -24.58 48.44
N THR A 641 13.48 -24.34 48.74
CA THR A 641 12.87 -24.88 49.96
C THR A 641 12.66 -26.39 49.84
N PRO A 642 12.66 -27.15 50.95
CA PRO A 642 12.41 -28.59 50.91
C PRO A 642 11.10 -28.97 50.20
N GLU A 643 10.06 -28.15 50.35
CA GLU A 643 8.76 -28.34 49.69
C GLU A 643 8.88 -28.18 48.17
N ARG A 644 9.66 -27.20 47.71
CA ARG A 644 9.89 -26.98 46.28
C ARG A 644 10.68 -28.13 45.66
N SER A 645 11.73 -28.59 46.34
CA SER A 645 12.51 -29.74 45.88
C SER A 645 11.66 -31.01 45.82
N ALA A 646 10.83 -31.27 46.83
CA ALA A 646 9.91 -32.40 46.84
C ALA A 646 8.88 -32.32 45.69
N MET A 647 8.32 -31.13 45.44
CA MET A 647 7.37 -30.91 44.35
C MET A 647 8.00 -31.14 42.96
N LEU A 648 9.22 -30.63 42.71
CA LEU A 648 9.92 -30.90 41.45
C LEU A 648 10.27 -32.38 41.27
N GLN A 649 10.68 -33.08 42.35
CA GLN A 649 10.93 -34.53 42.31
C GLN A 649 9.66 -35.32 41.95
N ASP A 650 8.51 -34.90 42.48
CA ASP A 650 7.23 -35.52 42.16
C ASP A 650 6.81 -35.24 40.71
N LEU A 651 6.94 -33.99 40.24
CA LEU A 651 6.72 -33.63 38.84
C LEU A 651 7.59 -34.45 37.88
N ILE A 652 8.85 -34.69 38.22
CA ILE A 652 9.74 -35.52 37.38
C ILE A 652 9.24 -36.96 37.31
N LYS A 653 8.82 -37.54 38.44
CA LYS A 653 8.25 -38.90 38.48
C LYS A 653 6.99 -39.00 37.62
N GLN A 654 6.07 -38.04 37.77
CA GLN A 654 4.83 -38.00 37.02
C GLN A 654 5.06 -37.78 35.52
N GLY A 655 5.88 -36.80 35.15
CA GLY A 655 6.23 -36.49 33.77
C GLY A 655 6.93 -37.65 33.06
N THR A 656 7.89 -38.31 33.72
CA THR A 656 8.60 -39.47 33.16
C THR A 656 7.64 -40.63 32.89
N ARG A 657 6.70 -40.91 33.81
CA ARG A 657 5.66 -41.94 33.59
C ARG A 657 4.76 -41.60 32.41
N ARG A 658 4.37 -40.33 32.26
CA ARG A 658 3.52 -39.87 31.15
C ARG A 658 4.24 -39.99 29.81
N ILE A 659 5.51 -39.59 29.72
CA ILE A 659 6.31 -39.74 28.50
C ILE A 659 6.46 -41.22 28.15
N ALA A 660 6.78 -42.08 29.12
CA ALA A 660 6.89 -43.52 28.91
C ALA A 660 5.57 -44.15 28.45
N ALA A 661 4.44 -43.76 29.05
CA ALA A 661 3.11 -44.22 28.63
C ALA A 661 2.76 -43.76 27.20
N ASN A 662 3.10 -42.53 26.84
CA ASN A 662 2.89 -42.00 25.49
C ASN A 662 3.79 -42.67 24.44
N GLN A 663 5.00 -43.09 24.82
CA GLN A 663 5.90 -43.86 23.94
C GLN A 663 5.40 -45.29 23.72
N ALA A 664 4.86 -45.94 24.76
CA ALA A 664 4.29 -47.29 24.67
C ALA A 664 3.00 -47.38 23.81
N ILE A 665 2.34 -46.25 23.55
CA ILE A 665 1.13 -46.16 22.69
C ILE A 665 1.51 -45.85 21.22
N ALA A 666 2.73 -45.34 20.97
CA ALA A 666 3.17 -44.89 19.65
C ALA A 666 3.92 -45.95 18.82
N ASP A 667 4.35 -47.06 19.43
CA ASP A 667 4.91 -48.24 18.77
C ASP A 667 3.93 -49.43 18.88
N PRO A 668 3.26 -49.86 17.79
CA PRO A 668 2.71 -51.21 17.68
C PRO A 668 3.82 -52.27 17.55
#